data_AF-A0A6P0R5T8-F1
#
_entry.id   AF-A0A6P0R5T8-F1
#
_cell.length_a   1.000
_cell.length_b   1.000
_cell.length_c   1.000
_cell.angle_alpha   90.00
_cell.angle_beta   90.00
_cell.angle_gamma   90.00
#
_symmetry.space_group_name_H-M   'P 1'
#
loop_
_entity.id
_entity.type
_entity.pdbx_description
1 polymer ?
#
loop_
_entity_poly.entity_id
_entity_poly.type
_entity_poly.pdbx_seq_one_letter_code
_entity_poly.pdbx_strand_id
1 'polypeptide(L)'
;MHSQLNPETTVVENLQQAETYLAKGKLDRAQAACQKVLEVIPDLAPGCKIQANISLARGQVEEAMSWYKKALAAQPDWAEVYANMGSLYAMQKQWQPAIASYQKAIALKPNIAAFYRNLAKIWQLVGKPELAAECSYQVLTLQPESATASEYLSLGKGLFDHQKLTEAIACYGRAIELNPNLFKAYHLLGDALIIQGSLDEAINYYQKAVKLQPNIWVAYQKLGKALLEKGEFAEAVINFQQAIEINPNSIWSYPKLGLSLMKLKKWDAAINAYRKAIEFNSKNGFIYNNLGLVLFEKKQWSEAVNAYKSAIDIQPNNSGFYHNLGKALSKEGKKEEAIACYSKVIELNRTNGDAYYLWGEILRETGRLAEALEVYQKGLQNLPKESQFFPKLESLLIEQKQILIEDYRSCAKDHKETGNLTEAIQLYQKVTELQPQSSDYYELGMLWMEKQDWEATLLCYEKVLFLEKKYGKESQISKYLLLGVSLVKNGKIKQVIDCYHRIFQKDLQNLWWYYWLSISLSEASLIPEAVSLFKEFPKPQSYSLPEPKINHNSSDSIYDKIWNWFNQKNPKEFDFNIEDINYENLEPEVNQIKNYFAQNKIIIFNIKKITESEQEHLQTLGISLEYLQMIALENNELENIYINYFNQELPVNPLKRTQHYPHRKLSTPDRRLNSGVEFSQTITEFQYMYAIDPIAGNLIKSNESFYLRDLTIIYRFVGTEVFYILAGSFGGWKLSLYIPKYEIAIILSDKAPHTVKSIQSDYNTLKTYFVTYFREVKQYIHSQQPRLLTSIVGFRRNLGHFFWQELNGIYYLYKNLLLDQIDCLAIGNSQHLGVTEIFPELKNKKQLILTNVSEIKKFQLLLKNNCLCLRVAEHFITQEYVSRIYDVAWNKCSENFRAVLPNRKNNLECFPLLWVNLRAHNKSWKSQEKGYANIINKLSENFPNIGIVFDGWIDCNEIVESIVKLVKPDIKIYSTLGCPLHESIVWAHQIDAYICVVGSGLVITSWLSDRPGVAYANQGHLRQQSFWSRVKENVVAPSFLRSQDIKQLHKGAYGNYEINWQTIYQRIFKILKKIEKKKLMAKEQK
;
A
#
# COMPACT_ATOMS: atom_id res chain seq x y z
N MET A 1 -108.75 13.44 43.76
CA MET A 1 -108.70 14.87 43.38
C MET A 1 -107.53 15.47 44.15
N HIS A 2 -106.38 15.87 43.60
CA HIS A 2 -105.97 16.30 42.26
C HIS A 2 -104.73 15.52 41.78
N SER A 3 -104.72 15.10 40.51
CA SER A 3 -103.53 14.56 39.84
C SER A 3 -102.59 15.70 39.46
N GLN A 4 -101.39 15.75 40.03
CA GLN A 4 -100.31 16.58 39.54
C GLN A 4 -99.88 16.07 38.15
N LEU A 5 -100.20 16.82 37.10
CA LEU A 5 -99.63 16.62 35.78
C LEU A 5 -98.15 16.97 35.82
N ASN A 6 -97.34 16.13 35.18
CA ASN A 6 -95.90 16.27 35.11
C ASN A 6 -95.53 17.59 34.41
N PRO A 7 -94.64 18.43 34.96
CA PRO A 7 -94.28 19.73 34.37
C PRO A 7 -93.76 19.63 32.91
N GLU A 8 -93.09 18.53 32.57
CA GLU A 8 -92.49 18.31 31.24
C GLU A 8 -93.53 18.11 30.12
N THR A 9 -94.66 17.42 30.38
CA THR A 9 -95.70 17.17 29.35
C THR A 9 -96.39 18.47 28.93
N THR A 10 -96.54 19.39 29.87
CA THR A 10 -97.19 20.69 29.65
C THR A 10 -96.33 21.63 28.78
N VAL A 11 -95.00 21.52 28.86
CA VAL A 11 -94.07 22.32 28.04
C VAL A 11 -94.14 21.95 26.55
N VAL A 12 -94.18 20.66 26.23
CA VAL A 12 -94.21 20.16 24.84
C VAL A 12 -95.50 20.56 24.13
N GLU A 13 -96.65 20.42 24.80
CA GLU A 13 -97.94 20.81 24.23
C GLU A 13 -98.01 22.32 23.94
N ASN A 14 -97.49 23.17 24.83
CA ASN A 14 -97.49 24.62 24.62
C ASN A 14 -96.52 25.05 23.51
N LEU A 15 -95.37 24.37 23.35
CA LEU A 15 -94.46 24.60 22.21
C LEU A 15 -95.16 24.31 20.87
N GLN A 16 -95.83 23.17 20.76
CA GLN A 16 -96.51 22.78 19.53
C GLN A 16 -97.70 23.70 19.22
N GLN A 17 -98.41 24.18 20.25
CA GLN A 17 -99.45 25.20 20.09
C GLN A 17 -98.85 26.53 19.61
N ALA A 18 -97.71 26.96 20.18
CA ALA A 18 -97.05 28.20 19.78
C ALA A 18 -96.60 28.17 18.31
N GLU A 19 -95.99 27.06 17.85
CA GLU A 19 -95.64 26.87 16.43
C GLU A 19 -96.86 26.86 15.52
N THR A 20 -97.93 26.16 15.93
CA THR A 20 -99.18 26.10 15.15
C THR A 20 -99.84 27.47 15.03
N TYR A 21 -99.86 28.26 16.11
CA TYR A 21 -100.41 29.61 16.08
C TYR A 21 -99.55 30.56 15.24
N LEU A 22 -98.23 30.44 15.32
CA LEU A 22 -97.29 31.21 14.50
C LEU A 22 -97.48 30.89 13.00
N ALA A 23 -97.56 29.61 12.63
CA ALA A 23 -97.82 29.19 11.24
C ALA A 23 -99.18 29.69 10.71
N LYS A 24 -100.18 29.84 11.59
CA LYS A 24 -101.51 30.41 11.28
C LYS A 24 -101.56 31.94 11.37
N GLY A 25 -100.44 32.62 11.62
CA GLY A 25 -100.36 34.08 11.75
C GLY A 25 -101.02 34.69 13.00
N LYS A 26 -101.41 33.87 13.99
CA LYS A 26 -102.06 34.32 15.22
C LYS A 26 -101.02 34.69 16.29
N LEU A 27 -100.32 35.81 16.06
CA LEU A 27 -99.11 36.19 16.81
C LEU A 27 -99.32 36.33 18.32
N ASP A 28 -100.42 36.93 18.78
CA ASP A 28 -100.65 37.13 20.22
C ASP A 28 -100.92 35.82 20.96
N ARG A 29 -101.59 34.87 20.31
CA ARG A 29 -101.80 33.52 20.86
C ARG A 29 -100.52 32.69 20.84
N ALA A 30 -99.73 32.83 19.78
CA ALA A 30 -98.41 32.22 19.69
C ALA A 30 -97.50 32.72 20.81
N GLN A 31 -97.51 34.03 21.09
CA GLN A 31 -96.73 34.62 22.17
C GLN A 31 -97.22 34.16 23.54
N ALA A 32 -98.54 34.16 23.79
CA ALA A 32 -99.07 33.70 25.07
C ALA A 32 -98.71 32.23 25.36
N ALA A 33 -98.76 31.36 24.34
CA ALA A 33 -98.33 29.97 24.46
C ALA A 33 -96.82 29.83 24.66
N CYS A 34 -96.02 30.60 23.92
CA CYS A 34 -94.56 30.62 24.06
C CYS A 34 -94.10 31.18 25.41
N GLN A 35 -94.80 32.19 25.95
CA GLN A 35 -94.49 32.77 27.25
C GLN A 35 -94.72 31.77 28.38
N LYS A 36 -95.80 30.99 28.34
CA LYS A 36 -96.01 29.89 29.30
C LYS A 36 -94.88 28.87 29.29
N VAL A 37 -94.25 28.63 28.14
CA VAL A 37 -93.08 27.75 28.03
C VAL A 37 -91.85 28.41 28.67
N LEU A 38 -91.59 29.67 28.36
CA LEU A 38 -90.43 30.40 28.88
C LEU A 38 -90.56 30.78 30.37
N GLU A 39 -91.76 30.85 30.93
CA GLU A 39 -91.95 31.02 32.39
C GLU A 39 -91.52 29.76 33.16
N VAL A 40 -91.72 28.58 32.57
CA VAL A 40 -91.33 27.29 33.19
C VAL A 40 -89.86 26.99 32.94
N ILE A 41 -89.36 27.25 31.73
CA ILE A 41 -87.95 27.06 31.34
C ILE A 41 -87.49 28.29 30.54
N PRO A 42 -86.91 29.32 31.20
CA PRO A 42 -86.57 30.61 30.59
C PRO A 42 -85.66 30.57 29.37
N ASP A 43 -84.76 29.60 29.31
CA ASP A 43 -83.77 29.47 28.23
C ASP A 43 -84.00 28.22 27.36
N LEU A 44 -85.25 27.73 27.28
CA LEU A 44 -85.57 26.59 26.42
C LEU A 44 -85.39 26.96 24.95
N ALA A 45 -84.41 26.34 24.27
CA ALA A 45 -84.01 26.71 22.90
C ALA A 45 -85.18 26.75 21.89
N PRO A 46 -86.08 25.73 21.80
CA PRO A 46 -87.27 25.82 20.95
C PRO A 46 -88.20 26.97 21.29
N GLY A 47 -88.40 27.28 22.58
CA GLY A 47 -89.18 28.43 23.00
C GLY A 47 -88.54 29.75 22.55
N CYS A 48 -87.23 29.91 22.74
CA CYS A 48 -86.49 31.08 22.28
C CYS A 48 -86.54 31.23 20.75
N LYS A 49 -86.43 30.14 19.97
CA LYS A 49 -86.57 30.18 18.50
C LYS A 49 -87.98 30.62 18.07
N ILE A 50 -89.02 30.08 18.69
CA ILE A 50 -90.41 30.45 18.37
C ILE A 50 -90.65 31.92 18.72
N GLN A 51 -90.15 32.39 19.87
CA GLN A 51 -90.22 33.79 20.25
C GLN A 51 -89.47 34.69 19.24
N ALA A 52 -88.28 34.29 18.78
CA ALA A 52 -87.54 34.99 17.73
C ALA A 52 -88.34 35.08 16.42
N ASN A 53 -88.98 33.99 16.01
CA ASN A 53 -89.83 33.96 14.83
C ASN A 53 -91.07 34.87 14.98
N ILE A 54 -91.67 34.93 16.18
CA ILE A 54 -92.80 35.83 16.48
C ILE A 54 -92.34 37.30 16.39
N SER A 55 -91.21 37.66 17.02
CA SER A 55 -90.63 39.00 16.92
C SER A 55 -90.30 39.38 15.47
N LEU A 56 -89.77 38.43 14.69
CA LEU A 56 -89.50 38.64 13.28
C LEU A 56 -90.79 38.87 12.47
N ALA A 57 -91.85 38.10 12.73
CA ALA A 57 -93.15 38.27 12.08
C ALA A 57 -93.82 39.61 12.42
N ARG A 58 -93.46 40.24 13.56
CA ARG A 58 -93.86 41.61 13.93
C ARG A 58 -92.94 42.71 13.39
N GLY A 59 -91.90 42.35 12.63
CA GLY A 59 -90.91 43.30 12.11
C GLY A 59 -89.87 43.78 13.12
N GLN A 60 -89.81 43.17 14.31
CA GLN A 60 -88.86 43.52 15.37
C GLN A 60 -87.54 42.76 15.19
N VAL A 61 -86.73 43.20 14.22
CA VAL A 61 -85.51 42.49 13.77
C VAL A 61 -84.45 42.37 14.87
N GLU A 62 -84.19 43.43 15.64
CA GLU A 62 -83.20 43.42 16.73
C GLU A 62 -83.61 42.48 17.87
N GLU A 63 -84.91 42.47 18.19
CA GLU A 63 -85.45 41.58 19.20
C GLU A 63 -85.37 40.11 18.74
N ALA A 64 -85.70 39.85 17.47
CA ALA A 64 -85.57 38.52 16.87
C ALA A 64 -84.12 38.01 16.92
N MET A 65 -83.13 38.86 16.60
CA MET A 65 -81.72 38.48 16.71
C MET A 65 -81.30 38.19 18.15
N SER A 66 -81.79 38.96 19.13
CA SER A 66 -81.53 38.69 20.55
C SER A 66 -82.08 37.33 20.98
N TRP A 67 -83.31 37.02 20.59
CA TRP A 67 -83.93 35.72 20.88
C TRP A 67 -83.26 34.56 20.14
N TYR A 68 -82.83 34.73 18.90
CA TYR A 68 -82.03 33.72 18.20
C TYR A 68 -80.66 33.50 18.85
N LYS A 69 -80.01 34.54 19.39
CA LYS A 69 -78.78 34.38 20.17
C LYS A 69 -79.02 33.58 21.44
N LYS A 70 -80.13 33.80 22.15
CA LYS A 70 -80.52 32.96 23.30
C LYS A 70 -80.80 31.51 22.88
N ALA A 71 -81.51 31.31 21.77
CA ALA A 71 -81.77 29.98 21.22
C ALA A 71 -80.47 29.24 20.88
N LEU A 72 -79.48 29.93 20.31
CA LEU A 72 -78.16 29.36 20.01
C LEU A 72 -77.26 29.19 21.24
N ALA A 73 -77.43 30.02 22.28
CA ALA A 73 -76.72 29.84 23.55
C ALA A 73 -77.20 28.56 24.26
N ALA A 74 -78.50 28.27 24.20
CA ALA A 74 -79.09 27.05 24.76
C ALA A 74 -78.92 25.82 23.85
N GLN A 75 -78.94 26.00 22.53
CA GLN A 75 -78.70 24.94 21.54
C GLN A 75 -77.75 25.44 20.43
N PRO A 76 -76.43 25.27 20.61
CA PRO A 76 -75.42 25.76 19.67
C PRO A 76 -75.42 25.11 18.28
N ASP A 77 -76.06 23.94 18.11
CA ASP A 77 -76.01 23.15 16.88
C ASP A 77 -77.31 23.24 16.04
N TRP A 78 -77.92 24.43 15.96
CA TRP A 78 -79.19 24.62 15.26
C TRP A 78 -79.04 25.28 13.87
N ALA A 79 -78.88 24.45 12.84
CA ALA A 79 -78.64 24.90 11.45
C ALA A 79 -79.67 25.91 10.92
N GLU A 80 -80.97 25.65 11.13
CA GLU A 80 -82.05 26.54 10.68
C GLU A 80 -81.97 27.92 11.35
N VAL A 81 -81.59 27.99 12.62
CA VAL A 81 -81.45 29.26 13.34
C VAL A 81 -80.26 30.05 12.82
N TYR A 82 -79.13 29.38 12.53
CA TYR A 82 -78.00 30.04 11.83
C TYR A 82 -78.37 30.50 10.41
N ALA A 83 -79.16 29.74 9.66
CA ALA A 83 -79.62 30.17 8.34
C ALA A 83 -80.58 31.37 8.41
N ASN A 84 -81.45 31.41 9.43
CA ASN A 84 -82.32 32.55 9.70
C ASN A 84 -81.49 33.78 10.09
N MET A 85 -80.51 33.63 10.98
CA MET A 85 -79.54 34.68 11.34
C MET A 85 -78.77 35.19 10.11
N GLY A 86 -78.30 34.28 9.25
CA GLY A 86 -77.63 34.63 8.00
C GLY A 86 -78.51 35.44 7.05
N SER A 87 -79.81 35.10 6.99
CA SER A 87 -80.81 35.84 6.22
C SER A 87 -81.04 37.24 6.79
N LEU A 88 -81.13 37.39 8.13
CA LEU A 88 -81.28 38.69 8.79
C LEU A 88 -80.04 39.57 8.59
N TYR A 89 -78.84 39.03 8.75
CA TYR A 89 -77.60 39.75 8.46
C TYR A 89 -77.52 40.18 6.99
N ALA A 90 -77.94 39.32 6.06
CA ALA A 90 -77.99 39.65 4.64
C ALA A 90 -79.01 40.77 4.34
N MET A 91 -80.19 40.78 4.99
CA MET A 91 -81.16 41.87 4.89
C MET A 91 -80.60 43.20 5.39
N GLN A 92 -79.78 43.18 6.44
CA GLN A 92 -79.06 44.35 6.95
C GLN A 92 -77.80 44.71 6.15
N LYS A 93 -77.53 44.00 5.03
CA LYS A 93 -76.30 44.13 4.21
C LYS A 93 -74.99 43.87 4.98
N GLN A 94 -75.07 43.17 6.11
CA GLN A 94 -73.91 42.72 6.87
C GLN A 94 -73.38 41.43 6.25
N TRP A 95 -72.60 41.54 5.18
CA TRP A 95 -72.17 40.39 4.37
C TRP A 95 -71.32 39.38 5.13
N GLN A 96 -70.37 39.84 5.95
CA GLN A 96 -69.47 38.95 6.69
C GLN A 96 -70.21 38.13 7.77
N PRO A 97 -71.03 38.74 8.65
CA PRO A 97 -71.90 37.97 9.55
C PRO A 97 -72.88 37.04 8.82
N ALA A 98 -73.41 37.46 7.66
CA ALA A 98 -74.28 36.61 6.85
C ALA A 98 -73.57 35.37 6.32
N ILE A 99 -72.38 35.54 5.74
CA ILE A 99 -71.52 34.45 5.25
C ILE A 99 -71.20 33.49 6.39
N ALA A 100 -70.71 34.00 7.53
CA ALA A 100 -70.35 33.18 8.68
C ALA A 100 -71.56 32.36 9.19
N SER A 101 -72.74 32.97 9.24
CA SER A 101 -73.96 32.31 9.67
C SER A 101 -74.42 31.22 8.68
N TYR A 102 -74.38 31.48 7.37
CA TYR A 102 -74.69 30.45 6.38
C TYR A 102 -73.65 29.34 6.32
N GLN A 103 -72.36 29.63 6.48
CA GLN A 103 -71.31 28.62 6.58
C GLN A 103 -71.52 27.73 7.80
N LYS A 104 -71.91 28.31 8.95
CA LYS A 104 -72.24 27.53 10.15
C LYS A 104 -73.50 26.68 9.93
N ALA A 105 -74.51 27.20 9.25
CA ALA A 105 -75.70 26.43 8.87
C ALA A 105 -75.36 25.25 7.95
N ILE A 106 -74.49 25.46 6.96
CA ILE A 106 -73.99 24.43 6.04
C ILE A 106 -73.17 23.37 6.79
N ALA A 107 -72.29 23.79 7.71
CA ALA A 107 -71.51 22.86 8.51
C ALA A 107 -72.37 21.92 9.37
N LEU A 108 -73.53 22.41 9.84
CA LEU A 108 -74.47 21.64 10.66
C LEU A 108 -75.42 20.76 9.83
N LYS A 109 -75.92 21.26 8.69
CA LYS A 109 -76.78 20.51 7.76
C LYS A 109 -76.36 20.77 6.30
N PRO A 110 -75.38 20.02 5.76
CA PRO A 110 -74.81 20.27 4.44
C PRO A 110 -75.68 19.80 3.26
N ASN A 111 -76.82 19.16 3.53
CA ASN A 111 -77.73 18.62 2.50
C ASN A 111 -78.89 19.57 2.14
N ILE A 112 -78.89 20.81 2.65
CA ILE A 112 -79.95 21.78 2.40
C ILE A 112 -79.52 22.75 1.28
N ALA A 113 -80.02 22.52 0.06
CA ALA A 113 -79.68 23.33 -1.13
C ALA A 113 -79.98 24.83 -0.97
N ALA A 114 -81.00 25.19 -0.17
CA ALA A 114 -81.35 26.58 0.10
C ALA A 114 -80.21 27.37 0.77
N PHE A 115 -79.39 26.72 1.62
CA PHE A 115 -78.26 27.39 2.29
C PHE A 115 -77.18 27.79 1.29
N TYR A 116 -76.80 26.87 0.40
CA TYR A 116 -75.84 27.15 -0.69
C TYR A 116 -76.40 28.15 -1.69
N ARG A 117 -77.69 28.11 -2.01
CA ARG A 117 -78.32 29.09 -2.93
C ARG A 117 -78.25 30.50 -2.38
N ASN A 118 -78.50 30.68 -1.08
CA ASN A 118 -78.42 31.99 -0.44
C ASN A 118 -76.96 32.44 -0.30
N LEU A 119 -76.05 31.53 0.03
CA LEU A 119 -74.62 31.82 0.10
C LEU A 119 -74.01 32.17 -1.27
N ALA A 120 -74.41 31.47 -2.34
CA ALA A 120 -73.99 31.77 -3.72
C ALA A 120 -74.39 33.18 -4.15
N LYS A 121 -75.63 33.59 -3.83
CA LYS A 121 -76.11 34.97 -4.08
C LYS A 121 -75.27 36.00 -3.34
N ILE A 122 -74.90 35.72 -2.08
CA ILE A 122 -74.04 36.62 -1.30
C ILE A 122 -72.64 36.69 -1.89
N TRP A 123 -72.04 35.57 -2.28
CA TRP A 123 -70.72 35.57 -2.94
C TRP A 123 -70.73 36.35 -4.25
N GLN A 124 -71.81 36.26 -5.02
CA GLN A 124 -71.99 37.08 -6.23
C GLN A 124 -72.06 38.57 -5.90
N LEU A 125 -72.81 38.96 -4.86
CA LEU A 125 -72.91 40.36 -4.40
C LEU A 125 -71.59 40.91 -3.83
N VAL A 126 -70.75 40.05 -3.26
CA VAL A 126 -69.43 40.40 -2.70
C VAL A 126 -68.32 40.38 -3.78
N GLY A 127 -68.64 40.01 -5.03
CA GLY A 127 -67.67 39.98 -6.13
C GLY A 127 -66.70 38.80 -6.06
N LYS A 128 -67.14 37.67 -5.51
CA LYS A 128 -66.39 36.41 -5.38
C LYS A 128 -67.01 35.33 -6.28
N PRO A 129 -66.86 35.43 -7.61
CA PRO A 129 -67.47 34.49 -8.55
C PRO A 129 -66.96 33.05 -8.38
N GLU A 130 -65.75 32.87 -7.86
CA GLU A 130 -65.16 31.56 -7.57
C GLU A 130 -65.96 30.80 -6.50
N LEU A 131 -66.23 31.46 -5.36
CA LEU A 131 -67.00 30.89 -4.25
C LEU A 131 -68.49 30.78 -4.59
N ALA A 132 -68.99 31.68 -5.44
CA ALA A 132 -70.34 31.59 -5.99
C ALA A 132 -70.51 30.37 -6.90
N ALA A 133 -69.52 30.08 -7.76
CA ALA A 133 -69.52 28.90 -8.63
C ALA A 133 -69.48 27.60 -7.81
N GLU A 134 -68.66 27.53 -6.75
CA GLU A 134 -68.63 26.37 -5.84
C GLU A 134 -69.98 26.15 -5.16
N CYS A 135 -70.61 27.21 -4.63
CA CYS A 135 -71.92 27.12 -4.02
C CYS A 135 -73.00 26.71 -5.04
N SER A 136 -72.97 27.25 -6.26
CA SER A 136 -73.87 26.87 -7.35
C SER A 136 -73.68 25.40 -7.75
N TYR A 137 -72.45 24.89 -7.77
CA TYR A 137 -72.17 23.48 -8.01
C TYR A 137 -72.81 22.59 -6.93
N GLN A 138 -72.72 22.98 -5.66
CA GLN A 138 -73.41 22.27 -4.57
C GLN A 138 -74.94 22.33 -4.70
N VAL A 139 -75.50 23.45 -5.13
CA VAL A 139 -76.95 23.56 -5.42
C VAL A 139 -77.36 22.56 -6.50
N LEU A 140 -76.62 22.48 -7.61
CA LEU A 140 -76.92 21.55 -8.71
C LEU A 140 -76.64 20.09 -8.34
N THR A 141 -75.71 19.83 -7.43
CA THR A 141 -75.46 18.48 -6.90
C THR A 141 -76.63 17.99 -6.03
N LEU A 142 -77.18 18.87 -5.19
CA LEU A 142 -78.31 18.56 -4.32
C LEU A 142 -79.67 18.56 -5.05
N GLN A 143 -79.78 19.28 -6.17
CA GLN A 143 -81.01 19.39 -6.97
C GLN A 143 -80.68 19.29 -8.48
N PRO A 144 -80.26 18.10 -8.97
CA PRO A 144 -79.74 17.93 -10.32
C PRO A 144 -80.76 18.20 -11.44
N GLU A 145 -82.04 18.01 -11.16
CA GLU A 145 -83.16 18.22 -12.11
C GLU A 145 -83.52 19.71 -12.31
N SER A 146 -82.88 20.63 -11.56
CA SER A 146 -83.27 22.05 -11.53
C SER A 146 -82.60 22.93 -12.58
N ALA A 147 -81.66 22.41 -13.39
CA ALA A 147 -80.85 23.21 -14.32
C ALA A 147 -80.76 22.64 -15.75
N THR A 148 -80.57 23.54 -16.70
CA THR A 148 -80.44 23.29 -18.14
C THR A 148 -79.00 22.97 -18.56
N ALA A 149 -78.82 22.34 -19.73
CA ALA A 149 -77.50 22.06 -20.30
C ALA A 149 -76.61 23.31 -20.43
N SER A 150 -77.20 24.49 -20.72
CA SER A 150 -76.47 25.76 -20.84
C SER A 150 -75.98 26.29 -19.49
N GLU A 151 -76.73 26.04 -18.41
CA GLU A 151 -76.33 26.42 -17.05
C GLU A 151 -75.17 25.55 -16.56
N TYR A 152 -75.22 24.23 -16.81
CA TYR A 152 -74.09 23.34 -16.55
C TYR A 152 -72.86 23.71 -17.39
N LEU A 153 -73.01 24.06 -18.67
CA LEU A 153 -71.88 24.52 -19.51
C LEU A 153 -71.24 25.80 -18.95
N SER A 154 -72.06 26.77 -18.56
CA SER A 154 -71.60 28.07 -18.05
C SER A 154 -70.94 27.93 -16.68
N LEU A 155 -71.51 27.10 -15.80
CA LEU A 155 -70.92 26.77 -14.52
C LEU A 155 -69.60 26.02 -14.68
N GLY A 156 -69.55 25.02 -15.57
CA GLY A 156 -68.34 24.26 -15.87
C GLY A 156 -67.21 25.15 -16.37
N LYS A 157 -67.51 26.13 -17.23
CA LYS A 157 -66.53 27.15 -17.66
C LYS A 157 -66.05 28.01 -16.48
N GLY A 158 -66.96 28.49 -15.64
CA GLY A 158 -66.59 29.23 -14.44
C GLY A 158 -65.67 28.43 -13.52
N LEU A 159 -65.97 27.15 -13.30
CA LEU A 159 -65.14 26.26 -12.48
C LEU A 159 -63.77 25.99 -13.13
N PHE A 160 -63.73 25.81 -14.44
CA PHE A 160 -62.48 25.62 -15.20
C PHE A 160 -61.56 26.85 -15.12
N ASP A 161 -62.11 28.05 -15.31
CA ASP A 161 -61.36 29.31 -15.23
C ASP A 161 -60.77 29.54 -13.82
N HIS A 162 -61.38 28.95 -12.79
CA HIS A 162 -60.93 28.99 -11.40
C HIS A 162 -60.23 27.70 -10.93
N GLN A 163 -59.72 26.88 -11.86
CA GLN A 163 -58.92 25.67 -11.60
C GLN A 163 -59.63 24.55 -10.80
N LYS A 164 -60.97 24.55 -10.76
CA LYS A 164 -61.79 23.48 -10.18
C LYS A 164 -62.10 22.43 -11.24
N LEU A 165 -61.05 21.68 -11.60
CA LEU A 165 -61.02 20.83 -12.77
C LEU A 165 -62.04 19.68 -12.71
N THR A 166 -62.13 19.00 -11.58
CA THR A 166 -63.04 17.88 -11.34
C THR A 166 -64.52 18.27 -11.47
N GLU A 167 -64.88 19.40 -10.86
CA GLU A 167 -66.22 19.94 -10.87
C GLU A 167 -66.59 20.50 -12.25
N ALA A 168 -65.62 21.10 -12.96
CA ALA A 168 -65.78 21.52 -14.35
C ALA A 168 -66.07 20.33 -15.28
N ILE A 169 -65.31 19.24 -15.14
CA ILE A 169 -65.51 17.99 -15.90
C ILE A 169 -66.90 17.42 -15.64
N ALA A 170 -67.32 17.34 -14.37
CA ALA A 170 -68.66 16.87 -14.01
C ALA A 170 -69.76 17.75 -14.64
N CYS A 171 -69.58 19.08 -14.62
CA CYS A 171 -70.51 20.01 -15.25
C CYS A 171 -70.58 19.84 -16.77
N TYR A 172 -69.44 19.71 -17.46
CA TYR A 172 -69.43 19.48 -18.90
C TYR A 172 -70.04 18.12 -19.27
N GLY A 173 -69.79 17.08 -18.47
CA GLY A 173 -70.45 15.77 -18.62
C GLY A 173 -71.97 15.87 -18.52
N ARG A 174 -72.49 16.56 -17.49
CA ARG A 174 -73.94 16.81 -17.35
C ARG A 174 -74.51 17.65 -18.49
N ALA A 175 -73.77 18.66 -18.96
CA ALA A 175 -74.19 19.46 -20.11
C ALA A 175 -74.33 18.61 -21.38
N ILE A 176 -73.45 17.62 -21.57
CA ILE A 176 -73.50 16.66 -22.68
C ILE A 176 -74.68 15.69 -22.52
N GLU A 177 -74.92 15.17 -21.31
CA GLU A 177 -76.06 14.28 -21.03
C GLU A 177 -77.41 14.95 -21.33
N LEU A 178 -77.56 16.20 -20.92
CA LEU A 178 -78.79 16.99 -21.12
C LEU A 178 -78.94 17.49 -22.56
N ASN A 179 -77.85 17.72 -23.28
CA ASN A 179 -77.87 18.09 -24.69
C ASN A 179 -76.68 17.45 -25.45
N PRO A 180 -76.89 16.27 -26.06
CA PRO A 180 -75.84 15.55 -26.78
C PRO A 180 -75.25 16.29 -27.99
N ASN A 181 -75.97 17.30 -28.54
CA ASN A 181 -75.53 18.08 -29.69
C ASN A 181 -74.72 19.34 -29.32
N LEU A 182 -74.45 19.55 -28.03
CA LEU A 182 -73.73 20.73 -27.54
C LEU A 182 -72.22 20.63 -27.78
N PHE A 183 -71.77 20.85 -29.02
CA PHE A 183 -70.35 20.77 -29.44
C PHE A 183 -69.36 21.46 -28.48
N LYS A 184 -69.70 22.65 -27.96
CA LYS A 184 -68.83 23.42 -27.05
C LYS A 184 -68.48 22.63 -25.78
N ALA A 185 -69.42 21.84 -25.26
CA ALA A 185 -69.18 21.02 -24.07
C ALA A 185 -68.13 19.93 -24.33
N TYR A 186 -68.10 19.34 -25.52
CA TYR A 186 -67.15 18.28 -25.88
C TYR A 186 -65.70 18.77 -25.94
N HIS A 187 -65.41 19.90 -26.57
CA HIS A 187 -64.02 20.39 -26.60
C HIS A 187 -63.58 21.00 -25.26
N LEU A 188 -64.48 21.64 -24.50
CA LEU A 188 -64.14 22.16 -23.17
C LEU A 188 -63.88 21.03 -22.16
N LEU A 189 -64.65 19.93 -22.27
CA LEU A 189 -64.37 18.69 -21.54
C LEU A 189 -63.02 18.10 -21.96
N GLY A 190 -62.72 18.07 -23.26
CA GLY A 190 -61.41 17.66 -23.75
C GLY A 190 -60.27 18.51 -23.18
N ASP A 191 -60.44 19.84 -23.09
CA ASP A 191 -59.42 20.73 -22.51
C ASP A 191 -59.19 20.43 -21.03
N ALA A 192 -60.27 20.20 -20.29
CA ALA A 192 -60.19 19.83 -18.88
C ALA A 192 -59.49 18.48 -18.67
N LEU A 193 -59.78 17.49 -19.51
CA LEU A 193 -59.14 16.17 -19.46
C LEU A 193 -57.64 16.22 -19.81
N ILE A 194 -57.21 17.09 -20.73
CA ILE A 194 -55.78 17.32 -21.00
C ILE A 194 -55.06 17.82 -19.75
N ILE A 195 -55.65 18.80 -19.04
CA ILE A 195 -55.06 19.34 -17.80
C ILE A 195 -55.06 18.27 -16.69
N GLN A 196 -56.04 17.37 -16.68
CA GLN A 196 -56.12 16.26 -15.73
C GLN A 196 -55.11 15.14 -16.02
N GLY A 197 -54.50 15.13 -17.21
CA GLY A 197 -53.59 14.08 -17.66
C GLY A 197 -54.29 12.91 -18.39
N SER A 198 -55.61 12.99 -18.61
CA SER A 198 -56.41 11.98 -19.30
C SER A 198 -56.40 12.20 -20.81
N LEU A 199 -55.23 12.00 -21.42
CA LEU A 199 -54.98 12.31 -22.84
C LEU A 199 -55.88 11.52 -23.82
N ASP A 200 -56.07 10.22 -23.58
CA ASP A 200 -56.89 9.36 -24.44
C ASP A 200 -58.37 9.73 -24.44
N GLU A 201 -58.90 10.06 -23.27
CA GLU A 201 -60.29 10.50 -23.14
C GLU A 201 -60.49 11.86 -23.81
N ALA A 202 -59.55 12.79 -23.62
CA ALA A 202 -59.58 14.07 -24.30
C ALA A 202 -59.63 13.92 -25.83
N ILE A 203 -58.82 13.03 -26.39
CA ILE A 203 -58.83 12.71 -27.83
C ILE A 203 -60.21 12.24 -28.28
N ASN A 204 -60.85 11.32 -27.54
CA ASN A 204 -62.19 10.84 -27.86
C ASN A 204 -63.23 11.97 -27.84
N TYR A 205 -63.20 12.85 -26.84
CA TYR A 205 -64.13 13.98 -26.76
C TYR A 205 -63.86 15.03 -27.86
N TYR A 206 -62.61 15.28 -28.23
CA TYR A 206 -62.29 16.14 -29.38
C TYR A 206 -62.74 15.52 -30.71
N GLN A 207 -62.60 14.20 -30.90
CA GLN A 207 -63.12 13.51 -32.08
C GLN A 207 -64.65 13.64 -32.19
N LYS A 208 -65.36 13.52 -31.07
CA LYS A 208 -66.81 13.77 -31.02
C LYS A 208 -67.13 15.23 -31.34
N ALA A 209 -66.35 16.18 -30.82
CA ALA A 209 -66.52 17.60 -31.12
C ALA A 209 -66.36 17.89 -32.62
N VAL A 210 -65.33 17.32 -33.25
CA VAL A 210 -65.08 17.43 -34.71
C VAL A 210 -66.22 16.81 -35.52
N LYS A 211 -66.74 15.63 -35.12
CA LYS A 211 -67.86 14.98 -35.80
C LYS A 211 -69.16 15.79 -35.72
N LEU A 212 -69.43 16.41 -34.56
CA LEU A 212 -70.64 17.22 -34.35
C LEU A 212 -70.59 18.53 -35.12
N GLN A 213 -69.41 19.14 -35.28
CA GLN A 213 -69.26 20.37 -36.04
C GLN A 213 -67.98 20.36 -36.90
N PRO A 214 -68.05 19.81 -38.14
CA PRO A 214 -66.88 19.61 -39.00
C PRO A 214 -66.20 20.90 -39.51
N ASN A 215 -66.83 22.06 -39.38
CA ASN A 215 -66.29 23.33 -39.91
C ASN A 215 -65.59 24.19 -38.83
N ILE A 216 -65.20 23.62 -37.69
CA ILE A 216 -64.48 24.34 -36.63
C ILE A 216 -63.01 23.91 -36.57
N TRP A 217 -62.13 24.79 -37.04
CA TRP A 217 -60.67 24.57 -37.04
C TRP A 217 -60.08 24.36 -35.64
N VAL A 218 -60.63 25.02 -34.60
CA VAL A 218 -60.14 24.91 -33.21
C VAL A 218 -60.24 23.48 -32.68
N ALA A 219 -61.28 22.74 -33.09
CA ALA A 219 -61.48 21.36 -32.64
C ALA A 219 -60.44 20.42 -33.26
N TYR A 220 -60.18 20.54 -34.56
CA TYR A 220 -59.11 19.81 -35.25
C TYR A 220 -57.72 20.16 -34.70
N GLN A 221 -57.48 21.44 -34.39
CA GLN A 221 -56.21 21.87 -33.80
C GLN A 221 -55.98 21.23 -32.41
N LYS A 222 -57.00 21.26 -31.54
CA LYS A 222 -56.94 20.65 -30.20
C LYS A 222 -56.75 19.13 -30.28
N LEU A 223 -57.46 18.47 -31.19
CA LEU A 223 -57.30 17.04 -31.47
C LEU A 223 -55.88 16.73 -31.96
N GLY A 224 -55.38 17.47 -32.96
CA GLY A 224 -54.02 17.29 -33.50
C GLY A 224 -52.93 17.50 -32.45
N LYS A 225 -53.12 18.47 -31.53
CA LYS A 225 -52.19 18.69 -30.41
C LYS A 225 -52.17 17.50 -29.45
N ALA A 226 -53.34 17.00 -29.07
CA ALA A 226 -53.44 15.84 -28.17
C ALA A 226 -52.82 14.58 -28.79
N LEU A 227 -53.07 14.33 -30.09
CA LEU A 227 -52.48 13.21 -30.83
C LEU A 227 -50.94 13.33 -30.92
N LEU A 228 -50.43 14.54 -31.13
CA LEU A 228 -48.99 14.80 -31.12
C LEU A 228 -48.36 14.51 -29.75
N GLU A 229 -49.02 14.91 -28.66
CA GLU A 229 -48.56 14.61 -27.28
C GLU A 229 -48.61 13.10 -26.98
N LYS A 230 -49.57 12.37 -27.57
CA LYS A 230 -49.69 10.91 -27.45
C LYS A 230 -48.62 10.14 -28.25
N GLY A 231 -48.02 10.78 -29.26
CA GLY A 231 -47.08 10.14 -30.18
C GLY A 231 -47.73 9.60 -31.46
N GLU A 232 -49.03 9.83 -31.65
CA GLU A 232 -49.81 9.49 -32.84
C GLU A 232 -49.56 10.52 -33.95
N PHE A 233 -48.31 10.59 -34.41
CA PHE A 233 -47.83 11.66 -35.28
C PHE A 233 -48.54 11.71 -36.64
N ALA A 234 -48.90 10.55 -37.20
CA ALA A 234 -49.58 10.48 -38.50
C ALA A 234 -51.00 11.09 -38.43
N GLU A 235 -51.74 10.79 -37.39
CA GLU A 235 -53.09 11.32 -37.18
C GLU A 235 -53.05 12.79 -36.76
N ALA A 236 -52.02 13.19 -35.99
CA ALA A 236 -51.78 14.60 -35.69
C ALA A 236 -51.56 15.42 -36.97
N VAL A 237 -50.79 14.90 -37.94
CA VAL A 237 -50.58 15.56 -39.24
C VAL A 237 -51.92 15.78 -39.97
N ILE A 238 -52.76 14.74 -40.06
CA ILE A 238 -54.07 14.82 -40.72
C ILE A 238 -54.93 15.91 -40.07
N ASN A 239 -55.01 15.92 -38.74
CA ASN A 239 -55.83 16.89 -38.01
C ASN A 239 -55.29 18.33 -38.12
N PHE A 240 -53.98 18.53 -38.12
CA PHE A 240 -53.42 19.85 -38.37
C PHE A 240 -53.64 20.32 -39.81
N GLN A 241 -53.57 19.42 -40.79
CA GLN A 241 -53.90 19.73 -42.19
C GLN A 241 -55.37 20.15 -42.32
N GLN A 242 -56.30 19.41 -41.72
CA GLN A 242 -57.72 19.78 -41.68
C GLN A 242 -57.97 21.13 -41.00
N ALA A 243 -57.28 21.41 -39.89
CA ALA A 243 -57.35 22.73 -39.24
C ALA A 243 -56.85 23.87 -40.15
N ILE A 244 -55.82 23.60 -40.98
CA ILE A 244 -55.27 24.54 -41.95
C ILE A 244 -56.19 24.70 -43.17
N GLU A 245 -56.82 23.63 -43.65
CA GLU A 245 -57.80 23.70 -44.74
C GLU A 245 -58.99 24.58 -44.37
N ILE A 246 -59.49 24.47 -43.13
CA ILE A 246 -60.59 25.29 -42.61
C ILE A 246 -60.12 26.73 -42.29
N ASN A 247 -58.90 26.90 -41.78
CA ASN A 247 -58.31 28.20 -41.49
C ASN A 247 -56.85 28.27 -41.99
N PRO A 248 -56.63 28.70 -43.25
CA PRO A 248 -55.31 28.75 -43.87
C PRO A 248 -54.31 29.67 -43.15
N ASN A 249 -54.81 30.64 -42.38
CA ASN A 249 -54.03 31.63 -41.65
C ASN A 249 -53.76 31.23 -40.18
N SER A 250 -53.90 29.96 -39.83
CA SER A 250 -53.66 29.48 -38.45
C SER A 250 -52.17 29.51 -38.08
N ILE A 251 -51.76 30.55 -37.34
CA ILE A 251 -50.40 30.75 -36.81
C ILE A 251 -49.92 29.56 -35.96
N TRP A 252 -50.84 28.84 -35.32
CA TRP A 252 -50.52 27.79 -34.36
C TRP A 252 -50.45 26.38 -34.96
N SER A 253 -51.04 26.16 -36.16
CA SER A 253 -51.13 24.82 -36.77
C SER A 253 -49.86 24.42 -37.52
N TYR A 254 -49.22 25.34 -38.26
CA TYR A 254 -48.01 25.04 -39.05
C TYR A 254 -46.80 24.58 -38.22
N PRO A 255 -46.43 25.23 -37.08
CA PRO A 255 -45.31 24.76 -36.26
C PRO A 255 -45.53 23.34 -35.70
N LYS A 256 -46.78 23.02 -35.34
CA LYS A 256 -47.14 21.70 -34.80
C LYS A 256 -47.18 20.64 -35.90
N LEU A 257 -47.67 20.98 -37.10
CA LEU A 257 -47.55 20.15 -38.29
C LEU A 257 -46.09 19.82 -38.62
N GLY A 258 -45.20 20.83 -38.61
CA GLY A 258 -43.76 20.62 -38.83
C GLY A 258 -43.14 19.68 -37.80
N LEU A 259 -43.54 19.80 -36.53
CA LEU A 259 -43.05 18.93 -35.45
C LEU A 259 -43.51 17.48 -35.63
N SER A 260 -44.78 17.26 -35.95
CA SER A 260 -45.31 15.93 -36.24
C SER A 260 -44.62 15.28 -37.45
N LEU A 261 -44.38 16.06 -38.52
CA LEU A 261 -43.69 15.59 -39.72
C LEU A 261 -42.21 15.26 -39.46
N MET A 262 -41.54 16.06 -38.62
CA MET A 262 -40.17 15.78 -38.16
C MET A 262 -40.11 14.45 -37.39
N LYS A 263 -41.06 14.21 -36.48
CA LYS A 263 -41.12 12.94 -35.72
C LYS A 263 -41.37 11.72 -36.61
N LEU A 264 -42.08 11.91 -37.73
CA LEU A 264 -42.25 10.89 -38.79
C LEU A 264 -41.07 10.79 -39.76
N LYS A 265 -40.00 11.57 -39.57
CA LYS A 265 -38.85 11.65 -40.49
C LYS A 265 -39.21 12.07 -41.92
N LYS A 266 -40.35 12.76 -42.10
CA LYS A 266 -40.78 13.36 -43.38
C LYS A 266 -40.12 14.72 -43.53
N TRP A 267 -38.80 14.71 -43.74
CA TRP A 267 -37.94 15.89 -43.63
C TRP A 267 -38.36 17.06 -44.55
N ASP A 268 -38.59 16.81 -45.84
CA ASP A 268 -38.95 17.87 -46.79
C ASP A 268 -40.30 18.51 -46.47
N ALA A 269 -41.28 17.70 -46.06
CA ALA A 269 -42.58 18.19 -45.65
C ALA A 269 -42.49 19.00 -44.34
N ALA A 270 -41.68 18.56 -43.38
CA ALA A 270 -41.43 19.30 -42.15
C ALA A 270 -40.75 20.66 -42.41
N ILE A 271 -39.75 20.70 -43.30
CA ILE A 271 -39.09 21.94 -43.74
C ILE A 271 -40.11 22.90 -44.33
N ASN A 272 -40.98 22.44 -45.24
CA ASN A 272 -42.01 23.28 -45.85
C ASN A 272 -43.01 23.82 -44.81
N ALA A 273 -43.46 22.98 -43.87
CA ALA A 273 -44.34 23.39 -42.80
C ALA A 273 -43.70 24.44 -41.88
N TYR A 274 -42.41 24.29 -41.53
CA TYR A 274 -41.69 25.28 -40.73
C TYR A 274 -41.41 26.57 -41.50
N ARG A 275 -41.10 26.53 -42.79
CA ARG A 275 -40.98 27.73 -43.63
C ARG A 275 -42.30 28.51 -43.69
N LYS A 276 -43.43 27.81 -43.84
CA LYS A 276 -44.76 28.43 -43.75
C LYS A 276 -45.03 29.01 -42.36
N ALA A 277 -44.65 28.30 -41.30
CA ALA A 277 -44.77 28.83 -39.94
C ALA A 277 -43.94 30.12 -39.73
N ILE A 278 -42.78 30.24 -40.38
CA ILE A 278 -41.94 31.45 -40.36
C ILE A 278 -42.62 32.62 -41.09
N GLU A 279 -43.32 32.39 -42.21
CA GLU A 279 -44.07 33.43 -42.90
C GLU A 279 -45.12 34.09 -41.99
N PHE A 280 -45.79 33.30 -41.15
CA PHE A 280 -46.81 33.80 -40.21
C PHE A 280 -46.24 34.34 -38.89
N ASN A 281 -45.11 33.82 -38.43
CA ASN A 281 -44.49 34.22 -37.17
C ASN A 281 -42.96 34.21 -37.26
N SER A 282 -42.42 35.19 -37.97
CA SER A 282 -40.97 35.37 -38.17
C SER A 282 -40.20 35.74 -36.90
N LYS A 283 -40.90 36.11 -35.81
CA LYS A 283 -40.30 36.49 -34.51
C LYS A 283 -40.23 35.34 -33.50
N ASN A 284 -40.47 34.10 -33.93
CA ASN A 284 -40.41 32.93 -33.05
C ASN A 284 -39.16 32.08 -33.31
N GLY A 285 -38.13 32.27 -32.48
CA GLY A 285 -36.84 31.56 -32.59
C GLY A 285 -36.95 30.03 -32.52
N PHE A 286 -37.95 29.48 -31.83
CA PHE A 286 -38.16 28.03 -31.75
C PHE A 286 -38.53 27.41 -33.10
N ILE A 287 -39.18 28.16 -33.99
CA ILE A 287 -39.53 27.67 -35.33
C ILE A 287 -38.25 27.50 -36.17
N TYR A 288 -37.35 28.49 -36.13
CA TYR A 288 -36.04 28.42 -36.78
C TYR A 288 -35.15 27.33 -36.19
N ASN A 289 -35.12 27.16 -34.86
CA ASN A 289 -34.39 26.06 -34.25
C ASN A 289 -34.93 24.69 -34.66
N ASN A 290 -36.25 24.51 -34.72
CA ASN A 290 -36.83 23.25 -35.17
C ASN A 290 -36.58 22.99 -36.67
N LEU A 291 -36.60 24.03 -37.50
CA LEU A 291 -36.16 23.94 -38.89
C LEU A 291 -34.70 23.49 -38.97
N GLY A 292 -33.82 24.08 -38.16
CA GLY A 292 -32.42 23.69 -38.04
C GLY A 292 -32.25 22.22 -37.64
N LEU A 293 -33.03 21.73 -36.67
CA LEU A 293 -33.02 20.32 -36.25
C LEU A 293 -33.38 19.37 -37.40
N VAL A 294 -34.41 19.69 -38.17
CA VAL A 294 -34.79 18.88 -39.35
C VAL A 294 -33.67 18.88 -40.40
N LEU A 295 -33.08 20.04 -40.68
CA LEU A 295 -32.00 20.18 -41.65
C LEU A 295 -30.73 19.43 -41.21
N PHE A 296 -30.43 19.46 -39.91
CA PHE A 296 -29.31 18.74 -39.30
C PHE A 296 -29.48 17.22 -39.47
N GLU A 297 -30.65 16.67 -39.15
CA GLU A 297 -30.97 15.24 -39.32
C GLU A 297 -30.92 14.81 -40.79
N LYS A 298 -31.35 15.69 -41.71
CA LYS A 298 -31.22 15.48 -43.17
C LYS A 298 -29.77 15.63 -43.67
N LYS A 299 -28.81 15.95 -42.79
CA LYS A 299 -27.39 16.19 -43.08
C LYS A 299 -27.10 17.42 -43.95
N GLN A 300 -28.05 18.36 -44.03
CA GLN A 300 -27.84 19.67 -44.67
C GLN A 300 -27.25 20.65 -43.66
N TRP A 301 -26.01 20.39 -43.22
CA TRP A 301 -25.40 21.07 -42.06
C TRP A 301 -25.28 22.59 -42.25
N SER A 302 -24.89 23.06 -43.43
CA SER A 302 -24.76 24.50 -43.70
C SER A 302 -26.10 25.24 -43.64
N GLU A 303 -27.19 24.62 -44.12
CA GLU A 303 -28.54 25.20 -44.01
C GLU A 303 -29.04 25.16 -42.55
N ALA A 304 -28.71 24.09 -41.80
CA ALA A 304 -29.02 24.00 -40.38
C ALA A 304 -28.32 25.11 -39.57
N VAL A 305 -27.03 25.37 -39.85
CA VAL A 305 -26.26 26.47 -39.26
C VAL A 305 -26.97 27.81 -39.48
N ASN A 306 -27.43 28.10 -40.69
CA ASN A 306 -28.16 29.34 -40.98
C ASN A 306 -29.47 29.44 -40.19
N ALA A 307 -30.25 28.35 -40.12
CA ALA A 307 -31.48 28.32 -39.36
C ALA A 307 -31.24 28.53 -37.85
N TYR A 308 -30.20 27.91 -37.27
CA TYR A 308 -29.85 28.14 -35.87
C TYR A 308 -29.34 29.56 -35.61
N LYS A 309 -28.57 30.16 -36.52
CA LYS A 309 -28.18 31.57 -36.43
C LYS A 309 -29.40 32.49 -36.40
N SER A 310 -30.37 32.29 -37.28
CA SER A 310 -31.64 33.05 -37.23
C SER A 310 -32.42 32.84 -35.93
N ALA A 311 -32.40 31.62 -35.35
CA ALA A 311 -33.00 31.38 -34.05
C ALA A 311 -32.32 32.19 -32.92
N ILE A 312 -30.98 32.29 -32.96
CA ILE A 312 -30.17 33.07 -32.03
C ILE A 312 -30.38 34.57 -32.21
N ASP A 313 -30.47 35.07 -33.44
CA ASP A 313 -30.72 36.50 -33.72
C ASP A 313 -32.05 36.97 -33.11
N ILE A 314 -33.05 36.10 -33.07
CA ILE A 314 -34.37 36.38 -32.49
C ILE A 314 -34.35 36.21 -30.96
N GLN A 315 -33.67 35.18 -30.46
CA GLN A 315 -33.62 34.83 -29.04
C GLN A 315 -32.18 34.50 -28.62
N PRO A 316 -31.33 35.51 -28.36
CA PRO A 316 -29.90 35.33 -28.16
C PRO A 316 -29.51 34.69 -26.82
N ASN A 317 -30.45 34.57 -25.89
CA ASN A 317 -30.21 34.03 -24.54
C ASN A 317 -30.64 32.55 -24.39
N ASN A 318 -30.91 31.84 -25.50
CA ASN A 318 -31.30 30.43 -25.46
C ASN A 318 -30.09 29.50 -25.67
N SER A 319 -29.59 28.89 -24.59
CA SER A 319 -28.44 27.97 -24.63
C SER A 319 -28.63 26.77 -25.55
N GLY A 320 -29.86 26.29 -25.72
CA GLY A 320 -30.18 25.17 -26.61
C GLY A 320 -29.88 25.47 -28.08
N PHE A 321 -30.01 26.74 -28.50
CA PHE A 321 -29.76 27.13 -29.89
C PHE A 321 -28.25 27.13 -30.20
N TYR A 322 -27.42 27.65 -29.30
CA TYR A 322 -25.95 27.56 -29.44
C TYR A 322 -25.45 26.12 -29.37
N HIS A 323 -26.08 25.25 -28.58
CA HIS A 323 -25.72 23.84 -28.50
C HIS A 323 -25.92 23.13 -29.83
N ASN A 324 -27.08 23.36 -30.47
CA ASN A 324 -27.39 22.79 -31.77
C ASN A 324 -26.52 23.38 -32.88
N LEU A 325 -26.25 24.70 -32.84
CA LEU A 325 -25.33 25.36 -33.75
C LEU A 325 -23.90 24.78 -33.64
N GLY A 326 -23.38 24.61 -32.43
CA GLY A 326 -22.06 24.02 -32.18
C GLY A 326 -21.95 22.60 -32.74
N LYS A 327 -23.01 21.78 -32.56
CA LYS A 327 -23.08 20.42 -33.14
C LYS A 327 -23.04 20.45 -34.67
N ALA A 328 -23.79 21.36 -35.30
CA ALA A 328 -23.80 21.52 -36.75
C ALA A 328 -22.44 21.98 -37.30
N LEU A 329 -21.82 22.98 -36.68
CA LEU A 329 -20.50 23.50 -37.06
C LEU A 329 -19.39 22.45 -36.91
N SER A 330 -19.43 21.64 -35.84
CA SER A 330 -18.50 20.53 -35.65
C SER A 330 -18.59 19.51 -36.78
N LYS A 331 -19.81 19.15 -37.22
CA LYS A 331 -20.02 18.24 -38.38
C LYS A 331 -19.61 18.86 -39.71
N GLU A 332 -19.74 20.18 -39.87
CA GLU A 332 -19.24 20.93 -41.03
C GLU A 332 -17.70 21.07 -41.04
N GLY A 333 -17.01 20.67 -39.97
CA GLY A 333 -15.55 20.77 -39.84
C GLY A 333 -15.04 22.13 -39.33
N LYS A 334 -15.95 23.06 -39.01
CA LYS A 334 -15.62 24.38 -38.46
C LYS A 334 -15.40 24.31 -36.94
N LYS A 335 -14.30 23.65 -36.55
CA LYS A 335 -14.00 23.29 -35.16
C LYS A 335 -13.88 24.51 -34.22
N GLU A 336 -13.24 25.60 -34.63
CA GLU A 336 -13.10 26.81 -33.79
C GLU A 336 -14.43 27.54 -33.56
N GLU A 337 -15.29 27.64 -34.58
CA GLU A 337 -16.63 28.23 -34.43
C GLU A 337 -17.51 27.35 -33.51
N ALA A 338 -17.35 26.02 -33.57
CA ALA A 338 -18.04 25.11 -32.67
C ALA A 338 -17.58 25.28 -31.21
N ILE A 339 -16.27 25.45 -30.97
CA ILE A 339 -15.71 25.77 -29.65
C ILE A 339 -16.33 27.06 -29.11
N ALA A 340 -16.40 28.12 -29.91
CA ALA A 340 -17.03 29.38 -29.52
C ALA A 340 -18.51 29.20 -29.13
N CYS A 341 -19.25 28.36 -29.88
CA CYS A 341 -20.64 28.03 -29.56
C CYS A 341 -20.76 27.28 -28.23
N TYR A 342 -19.95 26.25 -27.98
CA TYR A 342 -19.99 25.52 -26.71
C TYR A 342 -19.57 26.39 -25.52
N SER A 343 -18.59 27.28 -25.69
CA SER A 343 -18.27 28.30 -24.69
C SER A 343 -19.49 29.17 -24.35
N LYS A 344 -20.26 29.59 -25.36
CA LYS A 344 -21.49 30.37 -25.15
C LYS A 344 -22.61 29.55 -24.49
N VAL A 345 -22.71 28.26 -24.79
CA VAL A 345 -23.63 27.34 -24.08
C VAL A 345 -23.31 27.31 -22.59
N ILE A 346 -22.04 27.21 -22.22
CA ILE A 346 -21.60 27.16 -20.82
C ILE A 346 -21.82 28.50 -20.11
N GLU A 347 -21.64 29.63 -20.81
CA GLU A 347 -21.96 30.96 -20.27
C GLU A 347 -23.45 31.08 -19.89
N LEU A 348 -24.34 30.60 -20.76
CA LEU A 348 -25.79 30.65 -20.56
C LEU A 348 -26.34 29.53 -19.67
N ASN A 349 -25.69 28.38 -19.64
CA ASN A 349 -26.05 27.22 -18.82
C ASN A 349 -24.81 26.42 -18.40
N ARG A 350 -24.31 26.73 -17.20
CA ARG A 350 -23.09 26.13 -16.64
C ARG A 350 -23.21 24.64 -16.33
N THR A 351 -24.42 24.07 -16.25
CA THR A 351 -24.65 22.65 -15.89
C THR A 351 -24.83 21.75 -17.11
N ASN A 352 -24.55 22.24 -18.33
CA ASN A 352 -24.66 21.44 -19.55
C ASN A 352 -23.44 20.51 -19.75
N GLY A 353 -23.56 19.26 -19.31
CA GLY A 353 -22.47 18.28 -19.40
C GLY A 353 -22.10 17.84 -20.81
N ASP A 354 -23.06 17.83 -21.74
CA ASP A 354 -22.83 17.48 -23.15
C ASP A 354 -21.93 18.53 -23.83
N ALA A 355 -22.11 19.81 -23.51
CA ALA A 355 -21.29 20.89 -24.04
C ALA A 355 -19.83 20.82 -23.58
N TYR A 356 -19.56 20.53 -22.29
CA TYR A 356 -18.19 20.31 -21.80
C TYR A 356 -17.53 19.11 -22.48
N TYR A 357 -18.27 18.02 -22.65
CA TYR A 357 -17.77 16.82 -23.32
C TYR A 357 -17.39 17.10 -24.78
N LEU A 358 -18.30 17.69 -25.56
CA LEU A 358 -18.06 17.97 -26.98
C LEU A 358 -16.97 19.02 -27.20
N TRP A 359 -16.89 20.04 -26.34
CA TRP A 359 -15.81 21.02 -26.39
C TRP A 359 -14.44 20.36 -26.15
N GLY A 360 -14.30 19.59 -25.07
CA GLY A 360 -13.03 18.94 -24.77
C GLY A 360 -12.62 17.90 -25.82
N GLU A 361 -13.58 17.17 -26.42
CA GLU A 361 -13.29 16.24 -27.53
C GLU A 361 -12.74 16.96 -28.77
N ILE A 362 -13.28 18.11 -29.14
CA ILE A 362 -12.76 18.90 -30.27
C ILE A 362 -11.33 19.38 -29.98
N LEU A 363 -11.05 19.80 -28.76
CA LEU A 363 -9.69 20.19 -28.33
C LEU A 363 -8.73 19.00 -28.36
N ARG A 364 -9.19 17.82 -27.95
CA ARG A 364 -8.42 16.57 -28.04
C ARG A 364 -8.07 16.20 -29.48
N GLU A 365 -9.06 16.23 -30.38
CA GLU A 365 -8.85 15.94 -31.80
C GLU A 365 -7.92 16.93 -32.51
N THR A 366 -7.77 18.14 -31.98
CA THR A 366 -6.88 19.18 -32.53
C THR A 366 -5.50 19.20 -31.87
N GLY A 367 -5.21 18.26 -30.95
CA GLY A 367 -3.93 18.16 -30.23
C GLY A 367 -3.77 19.17 -29.08
N ARG A 368 -4.80 19.96 -28.77
CA ARG A 368 -4.80 20.98 -27.71
C ARG A 368 -5.11 20.36 -26.34
N LEU A 369 -4.29 19.38 -25.94
CA LEU A 369 -4.53 18.53 -24.76
C LEU A 369 -4.64 19.33 -23.45
N ALA A 370 -3.79 20.33 -23.25
CA ALA A 370 -3.83 21.17 -22.04
C ALA A 370 -5.17 21.90 -21.88
N GLU A 371 -5.70 22.46 -22.98
CA GLU A 371 -7.00 23.15 -22.97
C GLU A 371 -8.16 22.17 -22.77
N ALA A 372 -8.06 20.96 -23.33
CA ALA A 372 -9.05 19.91 -23.11
C ALA A 372 -9.17 19.54 -21.63
N LEU A 373 -8.03 19.41 -20.92
CA LEU A 373 -8.00 19.16 -19.48
C LEU A 373 -8.69 20.27 -18.68
N GLU A 374 -8.47 21.54 -19.03
CA GLU A 374 -9.15 22.66 -18.36
C GLU A 374 -10.68 22.61 -18.55
N VAL A 375 -11.14 22.27 -19.75
CA VAL A 375 -12.58 22.16 -20.05
C VAL A 375 -13.21 21.03 -19.27
N TYR A 376 -12.56 19.86 -19.20
CA TYR A 376 -13.05 18.74 -18.40
C TYR A 376 -13.08 19.06 -16.90
N GLN A 377 -12.05 19.73 -16.37
CA GLN A 377 -12.03 20.20 -14.98
C GLN A 377 -13.16 21.18 -14.68
N LYS A 378 -13.37 22.19 -15.55
CA LYS A 378 -14.50 23.13 -15.45
C LYS A 378 -15.84 22.40 -15.48
N GLY A 379 -15.96 21.34 -16.30
CA GLY A 379 -17.13 20.48 -16.34
C GLY A 379 -17.40 19.78 -15.00
N LEU A 380 -16.40 19.12 -14.43
CA LEU A 380 -16.54 18.42 -13.14
C LEU A 380 -16.83 19.36 -11.96
N GLN A 381 -16.39 20.62 -12.03
CA GLN A 381 -16.70 21.62 -10.99
C GLN A 381 -18.15 22.11 -11.06
N ASN A 382 -18.72 22.25 -12.26
CA ASN A 382 -20.04 22.84 -12.45
C ASN A 382 -21.18 21.82 -12.56
N LEU A 383 -20.88 20.54 -12.82
CA LEU A 383 -21.90 19.50 -12.98
C LEU A 383 -22.26 18.84 -11.64
N PRO A 384 -23.57 18.56 -11.40
CA PRO A 384 -23.97 17.69 -10.30
C PRO A 384 -23.43 16.26 -10.53
N LYS A 385 -23.08 15.56 -9.45
CA LYS A 385 -22.45 14.23 -9.52
C LYS A 385 -23.36 13.17 -10.17
N GLU A 386 -24.67 13.36 -10.09
CA GLU A 386 -25.70 12.52 -10.70
C GLU A 386 -25.78 12.68 -12.23
N SER A 387 -25.09 13.67 -12.79
CA SER A 387 -25.02 13.86 -14.24
C SER A 387 -24.39 12.66 -14.92
N GLN A 388 -25.05 12.13 -15.95
CA GLN A 388 -24.50 11.04 -16.79
C GLN A 388 -23.14 11.38 -17.43
N PHE A 389 -22.80 12.67 -17.55
CA PHE A 389 -21.53 13.13 -18.11
C PHE A 389 -20.41 13.26 -17.07
N PHE A 390 -20.74 13.32 -15.77
CA PHE A 390 -19.75 13.42 -14.70
C PHE A 390 -18.71 12.29 -14.75
N PRO A 391 -19.08 10.99 -14.71
CA PRO A 391 -18.10 9.91 -14.76
C PRO A 391 -17.33 9.86 -16.10
N LYS A 392 -17.96 10.29 -17.19
CA LYS A 392 -17.32 10.31 -18.51
C LYS A 392 -16.20 11.36 -18.59
N LEU A 393 -16.45 12.56 -18.06
CA LEU A 393 -15.45 13.63 -17.99
C LEU A 393 -14.32 13.29 -17.02
N GLU A 394 -14.63 12.63 -15.91
CA GLU A 394 -13.63 12.17 -14.95
C GLU A 394 -12.66 11.16 -15.56
N SER A 395 -13.17 10.14 -16.27
CA SER A 395 -12.33 9.16 -16.96
C SER A 395 -11.42 9.81 -18.00
N LEU A 396 -11.96 10.72 -18.83
CA LEU A 396 -11.20 11.40 -19.89
C LEU A 396 -10.12 12.31 -19.30
N LEU A 397 -10.42 13.02 -18.21
CA LEU A 397 -9.46 13.86 -17.52
C LEU A 397 -8.25 13.03 -17.04
N ILE A 398 -8.49 11.86 -16.45
CA ILE A 398 -7.41 10.98 -15.95
C ILE A 398 -6.55 10.47 -17.12
N GLU A 399 -7.19 9.95 -18.17
CA GLU A 399 -6.51 9.40 -19.35
C GLU A 399 -5.62 10.46 -20.02
N GLN A 400 -6.20 11.63 -20.33
CA GLN A 400 -5.47 12.69 -21.04
C GLN A 400 -4.37 13.30 -20.18
N LYS A 401 -4.55 13.36 -18.86
CA LYS A 401 -3.51 13.83 -17.94
C LYS A 401 -2.29 12.91 -17.96
N GLN A 402 -2.49 11.59 -18.04
CA GLN A 402 -1.37 10.63 -18.14
C GLN A 402 -0.61 10.75 -19.46
N ILE A 403 -1.33 10.86 -20.59
CA ILE A 403 -0.71 11.05 -21.91
C ILE A 403 0.17 12.32 -21.93
N LEU A 404 -0.35 13.43 -21.40
CA LEU A 404 0.39 14.69 -21.35
C LEU A 404 1.65 14.61 -20.46
N ILE A 405 1.57 13.88 -19.34
CA ILE A 405 2.73 13.66 -18.46
C ILE A 405 3.82 12.86 -19.18
N GLU A 406 3.45 11.81 -19.91
CA GLU A 406 4.40 10.98 -20.66
C GLU A 406 5.09 11.77 -21.78
N ASP A 407 4.32 12.59 -22.49
CA ASP A 407 4.84 13.46 -23.55
C ASP A 407 5.85 14.48 -22.99
N TYR A 408 5.51 15.19 -21.92
CA TYR A 408 6.44 16.10 -21.25
C TYR A 408 7.69 15.41 -20.73
N ARG A 409 7.57 14.19 -20.18
CA ARG A 409 8.74 13.41 -19.74
C ARG A 409 9.65 13.02 -20.90
N SER A 410 9.08 12.62 -22.05
CA SER A 410 9.86 12.28 -23.24
C SER A 410 10.61 13.52 -23.74
N CYS A 411 9.89 14.62 -23.95
CA CYS A 411 10.47 15.88 -24.42
C CYS A 411 11.55 16.42 -23.47
N ALA A 412 11.35 16.31 -22.16
CA ALA A 412 12.33 16.76 -21.18
C ALA A 412 13.63 15.97 -21.26
N LYS A 413 13.56 14.66 -21.54
CA LYS A 413 14.75 13.82 -21.76
C LYS A 413 15.49 14.20 -23.04
N ASP A 414 14.77 14.41 -24.14
CA ASP A 414 15.37 14.83 -25.41
C ASP A 414 16.09 16.19 -25.25
N HIS A 415 15.47 17.14 -24.53
CA HIS A 415 16.11 18.42 -24.22
C HIS A 415 17.33 18.28 -23.30
N LYS A 416 17.31 17.35 -22.34
CA LYS A 416 18.47 17.05 -21.49
C LYS A 416 19.62 16.47 -22.32
N GLU A 417 19.35 15.51 -23.21
CA GLU A 417 20.37 14.89 -24.07
C GLU A 417 21.00 15.87 -25.06
N THR A 418 20.22 16.85 -25.53
CA THR A 418 20.69 17.93 -26.41
C THR A 418 21.35 19.09 -25.65
N GLY A 419 21.43 19.03 -24.32
CA GLY A 419 22.06 20.04 -23.47
C GLY A 419 21.21 21.29 -23.21
N ASN A 420 19.93 21.29 -23.63
CA ASN A 420 19.02 22.41 -23.38
C ASN A 420 18.35 22.30 -22.00
N LEU A 421 19.11 22.61 -20.95
CA LEU A 421 18.71 22.40 -19.55
C LEU A 421 17.50 23.23 -19.12
N THR A 422 17.31 24.45 -19.66
CA THR A 422 16.22 25.34 -19.22
C THR A 422 14.85 24.76 -19.60
N GLU A 423 14.71 24.27 -20.82
CA GLU A 423 13.49 23.68 -21.35
C GLU A 423 13.20 22.33 -20.69
N ALA A 424 14.24 21.51 -20.46
CA ALA A 424 14.11 20.27 -19.69
C ALA A 424 13.58 20.54 -18.27
N ILE A 425 14.09 21.57 -17.59
CA ILE A 425 13.62 21.99 -16.26
C ILE A 425 12.15 22.41 -16.29
N GLN A 426 11.76 23.26 -17.25
CA GLN A 426 10.36 23.72 -17.36
C GLN A 426 9.38 22.56 -17.59
N LEU A 427 9.77 21.58 -18.40
CA LEU A 427 8.94 20.41 -18.66
C LEU A 427 8.82 19.50 -17.44
N TYR A 428 9.92 19.23 -16.72
CA TYR A 428 9.86 18.46 -15.48
C TYR A 428 9.09 19.18 -14.37
N GLN A 429 9.15 20.52 -14.29
CA GLN A 429 8.29 21.29 -13.38
C GLN A 429 6.81 21.05 -13.66
N LYS A 430 6.38 21.16 -14.93
CA LYS A 430 5.00 20.85 -15.35
C LYS A 430 4.61 19.41 -15.01
N VAL A 431 5.51 18.44 -15.21
CA VAL A 431 5.27 17.03 -14.82
C VAL A 431 5.01 16.93 -13.32
N THR A 432 5.87 17.54 -12.49
CA THR A 432 5.72 17.47 -11.03
C THR A 432 4.47 18.19 -10.49
N GLU A 433 3.99 19.24 -11.18
CA GLU A 433 2.73 19.91 -10.86
C GLU A 433 1.51 19.03 -11.19
N LEU A 434 1.56 18.33 -12.33
CA LEU A 434 0.51 17.40 -12.73
C LEU A 434 0.50 16.15 -11.84
N GLN A 435 1.65 15.57 -11.56
CA GLN A 435 1.79 14.37 -10.76
C GLN A 435 3.11 14.35 -9.97
N PRO A 436 3.08 14.68 -8.66
CA PRO A 436 4.26 14.61 -7.81
C PRO A 436 4.77 13.17 -7.67
N GLN A 437 5.96 12.87 -8.20
CA GLN A 437 6.67 11.61 -7.97
C GLN A 437 8.15 11.85 -7.62
N SER A 438 8.72 10.99 -6.79
CA SER A 438 10.12 11.07 -6.36
C SER A 438 11.10 10.96 -7.53
N SER A 439 10.80 10.15 -8.55
CA SER A 439 11.65 10.02 -9.73
C SER A 439 11.72 11.31 -10.54
N ASP A 440 10.63 12.05 -10.69
CA ASP A 440 10.62 13.30 -11.46
C ASP A 440 11.32 14.44 -10.70
N TYR A 441 11.10 14.54 -9.38
CA TYR A 441 11.85 15.50 -8.55
C TYR A 441 13.34 15.18 -8.50
N TYR A 442 13.73 13.90 -8.58
CA TYR A 442 15.13 13.52 -8.69
C TYR A 442 15.74 14.00 -10.01
N GLU A 443 15.09 13.76 -11.15
CA GLU A 443 15.58 14.25 -12.45
C GLU A 443 15.65 15.79 -12.48
N LEU A 444 14.63 16.45 -11.95
CA LEU A 444 14.63 17.91 -11.82
C LEU A 444 15.78 18.41 -10.93
N GLY A 445 16.04 17.74 -9.80
CA GLY A 445 17.17 18.04 -8.92
C GLY A 445 18.53 17.84 -9.59
N MET A 446 18.67 16.80 -10.43
CA MET A 446 19.90 16.58 -11.21
C MET A 446 20.14 17.69 -12.23
N LEU A 447 19.09 18.19 -12.89
CA LEU A 447 19.20 19.32 -13.83
C LEU A 447 19.59 20.63 -13.12
N TRP A 448 19.01 20.92 -11.96
CA TRP A 448 19.41 22.07 -11.15
C TRP A 448 20.85 21.97 -10.63
N MET A 449 21.28 20.75 -10.30
CA MET A 449 22.66 20.47 -9.92
C MET A 449 23.63 20.74 -11.07
N GLU A 450 23.30 20.33 -12.31
CA GLU A 450 24.09 20.64 -13.51
C GLU A 450 24.17 22.16 -13.77
N LYS A 451 23.09 22.90 -13.47
CA LYS A 451 23.08 24.38 -13.48
C LYS A 451 23.77 25.03 -12.27
N GLN A 452 24.26 24.25 -11.31
CA GLN A 452 24.87 24.72 -10.07
C GLN A 452 23.92 25.57 -9.18
N ASP A 453 22.61 25.40 -9.33
CA ASP A 453 21.61 25.99 -8.43
C ASP A 453 21.37 25.05 -7.24
N TRP A 454 22.16 25.27 -6.19
CA TRP A 454 22.15 24.41 -5.00
C TRP A 454 20.90 24.58 -4.13
N GLU A 455 20.20 25.71 -4.22
CA GLU A 455 18.96 25.94 -3.46
C GLU A 455 17.79 25.19 -4.11
N ALA A 456 17.66 25.28 -5.44
CA ALA A 456 16.68 24.50 -6.19
C ALA A 456 16.95 22.99 -6.08
N THR A 457 18.23 22.59 -6.11
CA THR A 457 18.66 21.20 -5.91
C THR A 457 18.25 20.69 -4.52
N LEU A 458 18.49 21.48 -3.46
CA LEU A 458 18.10 21.14 -2.09
C LEU A 458 16.58 20.98 -1.96
N LEU A 459 15.80 21.90 -2.54
CA LEU A 459 14.34 21.83 -2.52
C LEU A 459 13.83 20.56 -3.21
N CYS A 460 14.40 20.21 -4.36
CA CYS A 460 14.07 18.96 -5.07
C CYS A 460 14.41 17.74 -4.20
N TYR A 461 15.59 17.72 -3.57
CA TYR A 461 15.98 16.64 -2.68
C TYR A 461 15.04 16.50 -1.47
N GLU A 462 14.62 17.62 -0.88
CA GLU A 462 13.63 17.65 0.20
C GLU A 462 12.29 17.02 -0.24
N LYS A 463 11.81 17.35 -1.46
CA LYS A 463 10.60 16.73 -2.03
C LYS A 463 10.75 15.23 -2.27
N VAL A 464 11.91 14.79 -2.75
CA VAL A 464 12.20 13.35 -2.93
C VAL A 464 12.10 12.62 -1.60
N LEU A 465 12.80 13.10 -0.57
CA LEU A 465 12.80 12.49 0.77
C LEU A 465 11.38 12.44 1.37
N PHE A 466 10.59 13.50 1.22
CA PHE A 466 9.20 13.55 1.71
C PHE A 466 8.31 12.52 1.01
N LEU A 467 8.40 12.40 -0.32
CA LEU A 467 7.61 11.43 -1.09
C LEU A 467 8.02 10.00 -0.80
N GLU A 468 9.32 9.72 -0.66
CA GLU A 468 9.83 8.39 -0.31
C GLU A 468 9.45 8.00 1.12
N LYS A 469 9.46 8.93 2.09
CA LYS A 469 8.92 8.66 3.43
C LYS A 469 7.45 8.23 3.38
N LYS A 470 6.65 8.87 2.52
CA LYS A 470 5.19 8.68 2.47
C LYS A 470 4.74 7.47 1.65
N TYR A 471 5.42 7.21 0.54
CA TYR A 471 4.99 6.23 -0.48
C TYR A 471 6.10 5.28 -0.94
N GLY A 472 7.34 5.54 -0.53
CA GLY A 472 8.53 4.81 -0.97
C GLY A 472 8.62 3.42 -0.38
N LYS A 473 9.47 2.60 -1.01
CA LYS A 473 9.90 1.30 -0.47
C LYS A 473 11.35 1.44 -0.01
N GLU A 474 11.67 0.94 1.19
CA GLU A 474 13.02 1.01 1.78
C GLU A 474 14.13 0.50 0.83
N SER A 475 13.82 -0.39 -0.11
CA SER A 475 14.79 -0.93 -1.08
C SER A 475 15.28 0.07 -2.14
N GLN A 476 14.70 1.27 -2.23
CA GLN A 476 15.06 2.29 -3.23
C GLN A 476 15.86 3.47 -2.67
N ILE A 477 16.16 3.48 -1.36
CA ILE A 477 16.83 4.58 -0.66
C ILE A 477 18.11 5.03 -1.40
N SER A 478 18.95 4.09 -1.85
CA SER A 478 20.25 4.38 -2.46
C SER A 478 20.17 5.16 -3.77
N LYS A 479 19.06 5.06 -4.52
CA LYS A 479 18.91 5.72 -5.83
C LYS A 479 19.00 7.24 -5.72
N TYR A 480 18.50 7.80 -4.63
CA TYR A 480 18.31 9.24 -4.48
C TYR A 480 19.41 9.94 -3.66
N LEU A 481 20.30 9.17 -3.03
CA LEU A 481 21.34 9.72 -2.15
C LEU A 481 22.40 10.53 -2.88
N LEU A 482 22.55 10.35 -4.20
CA LEU A 482 23.52 11.11 -5.00
C LEU A 482 23.31 12.62 -4.90
N LEU A 483 22.05 13.09 -4.86
CA LEU A 483 21.74 14.50 -4.66
C LEU A 483 22.20 14.98 -3.29
N GLY A 484 21.93 14.20 -2.24
CA GLY A 484 22.39 14.48 -0.88
C GLY A 484 23.92 14.57 -0.78
N VAL A 485 24.64 13.60 -1.34
CA VAL A 485 26.11 13.59 -1.40
C VAL A 485 26.64 14.83 -2.14
N SER A 486 26.03 15.18 -3.27
CA SER A 486 26.46 16.33 -4.09
C SER A 486 26.22 17.67 -3.41
N LEU A 487 25.11 17.82 -2.68
CA LEU A 487 24.83 18.98 -1.84
C LEU A 487 25.89 19.11 -0.72
N VAL A 488 26.23 18.01 -0.05
CA VAL A 488 27.26 18.01 1.00
C VAL A 488 28.65 18.35 0.45
N LYS A 489 29.03 17.81 -0.72
CA LYS A 489 30.29 18.20 -1.41
C LYS A 489 30.42 19.71 -1.66
N ASN A 490 29.29 20.41 -1.76
CA ASN A 490 29.24 21.86 -1.96
C ASN A 490 28.96 22.64 -0.66
N GLY A 491 29.29 22.06 0.50
CA GLY A 491 29.24 22.72 1.80
C GLY A 491 27.84 22.83 2.41
N LYS A 492 26.84 22.12 1.89
CA LYS A 492 25.44 22.21 2.37
C LYS A 492 25.05 21.19 3.45
N ILE A 493 26.02 20.68 4.22
CA ILE A 493 25.78 19.63 5.23
C ILE A 493 24.73 20.03 6.27
N LYS A 494 24.77 21.27 6.77
CA LYS A 494 23.79 21.77 7.75
C LYS A 494 22.38 21.74 7.18
N GLN A 495 22.20 22.26 5.96
CA GLN A 495 20.91 22.27 5.30
C GLN A 495 20.37 20.85 5.03
N VAL A 496 21.24 19.92 4.64
CA VAL A 496 20.85 18.52 4.43
C VAL A 496 20.39 17.88 5.75
N ILE A 497 21.12 18.12 6.85
CA ILE A 497 20.73 17.67 8.20
C ILE A 497 19.39 18.29 8.61
N ASP A 498 19.18 19.59 8.36
CA ASP A 498 17.93 20.28 8.67
C ASP A 498 16.75 19.74 7.85
N CYS A 499 16.95 19.37 6.58
CA CYS A 499 15.96 18.67 5.77
C CYS A 499 15.60 17.30 6.37
N TYR A 500 16.60 16.53 6.77
CA TYR A 500 16.41 15.23 7.42
C TYR A 500 15.63 15.36 8.73
N HIS A 501 15.95 16.37 9.56
CA HIS A 501 15.23 16.64 10.81
C HIS A 501 13.79 17.07 10.56
N ARG A 502 13.54 17.94 9.57
CA ARG A 502 12.16 18.37 9.24
C ARG A 502 11.31 17.22 8.71
N ILE A 503 11.85 16.38 7.83
CA ILE A 503 11.10 15.30 7.18
C ILE A 503 10.93 14.10 8.10
N PHE A 504 12.03 13.62 8.68
CA PHE A 504 12.05 12.39 9.48
C PHE A 504 11.81 12.64 10.96
N GLN A 505 11.87 13.89 11.44
CA GLN A 505 11.52 14.28 12.82
C GLN A 505 12.34 13.55 13.89
N LYS A 506 13.56 13.13 13.55
CA LYS A 506 14.40 12.25 14.40
C LYS A 506 13.66 10.98 14.86
N ASP A 507 12.75 10.46 14.04
CA ASP A 507 12.08 9.19 14.27
C ASP A 507 13.01 8.01 13.95
N LEU A 508 13.10 7.08 14.91
CA LEU A 508 13.96 5.92 14.85
C LEU A 508 13.61 4.96 13.70
N GLN A 509 12.34 4.89 13.28
CA GLN A 509 11.94 4.09 12.12
C GLN A 509 12.62 4.54 10.82
N ASN A 510 13.09 5.79 10.79
CA ASN A 510 13.76 6.39 9.63
C ASN A 510 15.30 6.39 9.76
N LEU A 511 15.88 5.70 10.75
CA LEU A 511 17.32 5.61 11.00
C LEU A 511 18.11 5.20 9.75
N TRP A 512 17.54 4.32 8.92
CA TRP A 512 18.16 3.84 7.69
C TRP A 512 18.49 4.94 6.68
N TRP A 513 17.73 6.05 6.64
CA TRP A 513 18.04 7.19 5.77
C TRP A 513 19.34 7.88 6.20
N TYR A 514 19.52 8.08 7.50
CA TYR A 514 20.73 8.67 8.07
C TYR A 514 21.92 7.74 7.86
N TYR A 515 21.72 6.43 8.09
CA TYR A 515 22.72 5.40 7.84
C TYR A 515 23.21 5.41 6.39
N TRP A 516 22.32 5.24 5.41
CA TRP A 516 22.73 5.09 4.03
C TRP A 516 23.36 6.36 3.47
N LEU A 517 22.89 7.56 3.88
CA LEU A 517 23.57 8.79 3.51
C LEU A 517 24.96 8.88 4.15
N SER A 518 25.11 8.52 5.43
CA SER A 518 26.43 8.52 6.09
C SER A 518 27.42 7.57 5.40
N ILE A 519 26.96 6.38 5.01
CA ILE A 519 27.76 5.43 4.21
C ILE A 519 28.13 6.07 2.86
N SER A 520 27.16 6.64 2.14
CA SER A 520 27.41 7.27 0.83
C SER A 520 28.39 8.45 0.92
N LEU A 521 28.35 9.21 2.02
CA LEU A 521 29.31 10.28 2.30
C LEU A 521 30.71 9.73 2.57
N SER A 522 30.83 8.66 3.36
CA SER A 522 32.11 7.99 3.61
C SER A 522 32.71 7.42 2.32
N GLU A 523 31.89 6.76 1.48
CA GLU A 523 32.29 6.27 0.14
C GLU A 523 32.80 7.42 -0.75
N ALA A 524 32.19 8.61 -0.63
CA ALA A 524 32.61 9.82 -1.32
C ALA A 524 33.82 10.52 -0.68
N SER A 525 34.49 9.90 0.30
CA SER A 525 35.62 10.43 1.08
C SER A 525 35.29 11.69 1.91
N LEU A 526 34.02 11.91 2.24
CA LEU A 526 33.52 12.99 3.10
C LEU A 526 33.30 12.48 4.54
N ILE A 527 34.38 11.95 5.13
CA ILE A 527 34.33 11.28 6.44
C ILE A 527 33.90 12.25 7.56
N PRO A 528 34.39 13.49 7.68
CA PRO A 528 33.95 14.42 8.72
C PRO A 528 32.44 14.70 8.66
N GLU A 529 31.89 14.88 7.45
CA GLU A 529 30.47 15.10 7.23
C GLU A 529 29.65 13.84 7.50
N ALA A 530 30.15 12.66 7.13
CA ALA A 530 29.55 11.38 7.47
C ALA A 530 29.47 11.19 9.00
N VAL A 531 30.54 11.51 9.74
CA VAL A 531 30.56 11.47 11.21
C VAL A 531 29.62 12.53 11.80
N SER A 532 29.55 13.73 11.22
CA SER A 532 28.62 14.78 11.64
C SER A 532 27.17 14.33 11.49
N LEU A 533 26.81 13.70 10.36
CA LEU A 533 25.49 13.15 10.14
C LEU A 533 25.22 11.96 11.08
N PHE A 534 26.23 11.11 11.32
CA PHE A 534 26.13 9.98 12.24
C PHE A 534 25.80 10.42 13.67
N LYS A 535 26.38 11.52 14.14
CA LYS A 535 26.07 12.12 15.45
C LYS A 535 24.61 12.59 15.58
N GLU A 536 23.97 12.90 14.46
CA GLU A 536 22.58 13.35 14.38
C GLU A 536 21.56 12.20 14.26
N PHE A 537 22.01 10.95 14.39
CA PHE A 537 21.11 9.80 14.32
C PHE A 537 19.94 9.94 15.32
N PRO A 538 18.72 9.58 14.89
CA PRO A 538 17.56 9.45 15.76
C PRO A 538 17.92 8.73 17.06
N LYS A 539 17.55 9.31 18.20
CA LYS A 539 17.70 8.70 19.52
C LYS A 539 16.33 8.33 20.08
N PRO A 540 16.22 7.23 20.85
CA PRO A 540 14.97 6.89 21.51
C PRO A 540 14.54 8.02 22.45
N GLN A 541 13.23 8.28 22.51
CA GLN A 541 12.66 9.17 23.51
C GLN A 541 12.94 8.57 24.90
N SER A 542 13.21 9.41 25.90
CA SER A 542 13.66 8.95 27.22
C SER A 542 12.77 7.84 27.78
N TYR A 543 13.31 6.63 27.90
CA TYR A 543 12.64 5.50 28.54
C TYR A 543 13.18 5.33 29.96
N SER A 544 12.29 5.19 30.93
CA SER A 544 12.65 4.59 32.21
C SER A 544 12.84 3.10 31.98
N LEU A 545 14.09 2.63 32.02
CA LEU A 545 14.38 1.21 31.96
C LEU A 545 13.61 0.52 33.09
N PRO A 546 12.69 -0.42 32.77
CA PRO A 546 11.95 -1.10 33.81
C PRO A 546 12.94 -1.85 34.72
N GLU A 547 12.67 -1.81 36.02
CA GLU A 547 13.33 -2.74 36.94
C GLU A 547 12.99 -4.17 36.49
N PRO A 548 13.99 -5.07 36.45
CA PRO A 548 13.72 -6.45 36.08
C PRO A 548 12.66 -7.02 37.03
N LYS A 549 11.61 -7.65 36.47
CA LYS A 549 10.74 -8.54 37.25
C LYS A 549 11.56 -9.79 37.59
N ILE A 550 12.39 -9.69 38.61
CA ILE A 550 13.22 -10.81 39.08
C ILE A 550 12.27 -11.93 39.50
N ASN A 551 12.46 -13.11 38.94
CA ASN A 551 11.85 -14.32 39.47
C ASN A 551 12.55 -14.61 40.81
N HIS A 552 11.96 -14.16 41.92
CA HIS A 552 12.54 -14.13 43.27
C HIS A 552 12.98 -15.49 43.85
N ASN A 553 12.87 -16.59 43.10
CA ASN A 553 13.25 -17.92 43.59
C ASN A 553 14.75 -18.26 43.40
N SER A 554 15.58 -17.36 42.88
CA SER A 554 17.02 -17.61 42.60
C SER A 554 18.01 -16.57 43.15
N SER A 555 17.54 -15.43 43.69
CA SER A 555 18.38 -14.24 43.93
C SER A 555 19.43 -14.35 45.06
N ASP A 556 19.49 -15.46 45.79
CA ASP A 556 20.43 -15.63 46.92
C ASP A 556 21.67 -16.48 46.64
N SER A 557 21.73 -17.16 45.50
CA SER A 557 22.91 -17.94 45.12
C SER A 557 24.15 -17.07 44.96
N ILE A 558 25.29 -17.59 45.43
CA ILE A 558 26.57 -16.90 45.26
C ILE A 558 26.97 -16.76 43.78
N TYR A 559 26.55 -17.69 42.92
CA TYR A 559 26.87 -17.64 41.49
C TYR A 559 26.19 -16.45 40.79
N ASP A 560 24.93 -16.18 41.12
CA ASP A 560 24.18 -15.03 40.59
C ASP A 560 24.72 -13.70 41.15
N LYS A 561 25.10 -13.66 42.43
CA LYS A 561 25.74 -12.47 43.04
C LYS A 561 27.05 -12.10 42.32
N ILE A 562 27.92 -13.08 42.05
CA ILE A 562 29.17 -12.87 41.30
C ILE A 562 28.88 -12.44 39.85
N TRP A 563 27.99 -13.15 39.16
CA TRP A 563 27.64 -12.84 37.76
C TRP A 563 27.04 -11.44 37.63
N ASN A 564 26.12 -11.06 38.51
CA ASN A 564 25.49 -9.74 38.49
C ASN A 564 26.49 -8.62 38.76
N TRP A 565 27.48 -8.82 39.63
CA TRP A 565 28.52 -7.83 39.91
C TRP A 565 29.30 -7.42 38.65
N PHE A 566 29.69 -8.38 37.81
CA PHE A 566 30.38 -8.10 36.54
C PHE A 566 29.52 -7.33 35.52
N ASN A 567 28.21 -7.28 35.72
CA ASN A 567 27.24 -6.69 34.80
C ASN A 567 26.62 -5.40 35.31
N GLN A 568 27.21 -4.80 36.35
CA GLN A 568 26.89 -3.44 36.79
C GLN A 568 27.67 -2.41 35.94
N LYS A 569 27.07 -1.23 35.69
CA LYS A 569 27.73 -0.15 34.92
C LYS A 569 28.93 0.43 35.66
N ASN A 570 28.76 0.67 36.96
CA ASN A 570 29.77 1.16 37.89
C ASN A 570 29.83 0.18 39.07
N PRO A 571 30.59 -0.91 38.99
CA PRO A 571 30.75 -1.80 40.14
C PRO A 571 31.41 -1.00 41.28
N LYS A 572 30.66 -0.73 42.36
CA LYS A 572 31.23 -0.25 43.62
C LYS A 572 32.00 -1.40 44.29
N GLU A 573 32.71 -1.11 45.40
CA GLU A 573 33.21 -2.17 46.27
C GLU A 573 32.10 -3.21 46.57
N PHE A 574 32.49 -4.48 46.67
CA PHE A 574 31.56 -5.58 46.87
C PHE A 574 30.72 -5.35 48.12
N ASP A 575 29.39 -5.38 48.00
CA ASP A 575 28.44 -5.19 49.11
C ASP A 575 28.26 -6.47 49.97
N PHE A 576 29.11 -7.49 49.79
CA PHE A 576 29.13 -8.73 50.57
C PHE A 576 30.55 -9.29 50.72
N ASN A 577 30.82 -10.00 51.82
CA ASN A 577 32.17 -10.44 52.17
C ASN A 577 32.63 -11.60 51.26
N ILE A 578 33.56 -11.31 50.36
CA ILE A 578 34.06 -12.27 49.37
C ILE A 578 35.00 -13.31 49.99
N GLU A 579 35.56 -13.02 51.18
CA GLU A 579 36.51 -13.89 51.88
C GLU A 579 35.88 -15.20 52.38
N ASP A 580 34.55 -15.25 52.49
CA ASP A 580 33.80 -16.45 52.91
C ASP A 580 33.59 -17.48 51.78
N ILE A 581 33.93 -17.13 50.53
CA ILE A 581 33.82 -18.03 49.38
C ILE A 581 35.08 -18.87 49.27
N ASN A 582 34.96 -20.18 49.44
CA ASN A 582 36.08 -21.09 49.18
C ASN A 582 36.34 -21.21 47.67
N TYR A 583 37.13 -20.28 47.13
CA TYR A 583 37.50 -20.24 45.72
C TYR A 583 38.30 -21.47 45.26
N GLU A 584 38.99 -22.18 46.15
CA GLU A 584 39.72 -23.41 45.81
C GLU A 584 38.77 -24.57 45.48
N ASN A 585 37.50 -24.52 45.94
CA ASN A 585 36.48 -25.52 45.67
C ASN A 585 35.66 -25.26 44.38
N LEU A 586 35.74 -24.07 43.76
CA LEU A 586 34.89 -23.72 42.61
C LEU A 586 35.33 -24.38 41.28
N GLU A 587 36.62 -24.63 41.07
CA GLU A 587 37.12 -25.27 39.84
C GLU A 587 36.74 -26.76 39.73
N PRO A 588 36.81 -27.57 40.81
CA PRO A 588 36.24 -28.92 40.82
C PRO A 588 34.72 -28.96 40.54
N GLU A 589 33.98 -27.90 40.85
CA GLU A 589 32.52 -27.79 40.70
C GLU A 589 32.05 -27.19 39.35
N VAL A 590 32.94 -27.01 38.37
CA VAL A 590 32.59 -26.37 37.08
C VAL A 590 31.35 -26.97 36.41
N ASN A 591 31.18 -28.29 36.46
CA ASN A 591 29.99 -28.96 35.93
C ASN A 591 28.73 -28.62 36.72
N GLN A 592 28.82 -28.45 38.03
CA GLN A 592 27.71 -28.04 38.89
C GLN A 592 27.32 -26.58 38.60
N ILE A 593 28.28 -25.66 38.50
CA ILE A 593 28.02 -24.26 38.14
C ILE A 593 27.40 -24.17 36.73
N LYS A 594 27.89 -24.98 35.79
CA LYS A 594 27.32 -25.07 34.44
C LYS A 594 25.88 -25.60 34.45
N ASN A 595 25.62 -26.65 35.22
CA ASN A 595 24.28 -27.20 35.37
C ASN A 595 23.33 -26.22 36.06
N TYR A 596 23.82 -25.45 37.05
CA TYR A 596 23.07 -24.37 37.70
C TYR A 596 22.60 -23.34 36.67
N PHE A 597 23.51 -22.74 35.89
CA PHE A 597 23.11 -21.77 34.87
C PHE A 597 22.31 -22.39 33.71
N ALA A 598 22.42 -23.70 33.48
CA ALA A 598 21.59 -24.41 32.51
C ALA A 598 20.10 -24.49 32.92
N GLN A 599 19.78 -24.37 34.21
CA GLN A 599 18.39 -24.30 34.70
C GLN A 599 17.74 -22.95 34.38
N ASN A 600 18.54 -21.87 34.27
CA ASN A 600 18.06 -20.54 33.94
C ASN A 600 17.82 -20.42 32.42
N LYS A 601 16.58 -20.11 32.04
CA LYS A 601 16.18 -19.97 30.64
C LYS A 601 16.56 -18.58 30.12
N ILE A 602 17.42 -18.54 29.11
CA ILE A 602 17.72 -17.32 28.34
C ILE A 602 16.62 -17.14 27.29
N ILE A 603 16.07 -15.93 27.21
CA ILE A 603 15.10 -15.55 26.17
C ILE A 603 15.90 -15.27 24.89
N ILE A 604 15.59 -15.98 23.80
CA ILE A 604 16.34 -15.88 22.54
C ILE A 604 15.46 -15.31 21.46
N PHE A 605 15.86 -14.17 20.90
CA PHE A 605 15.25 -13.58 19.71
C PHE A 605 16.12 -13.73 18.48
N ASN A 606 15.51 -13.79 17.30
CA ASN A 606 16.21 -13.74 16.03
C ASN A 606 15.85 -12.47 15.29
N ILE A 607 16.82 -11.60 15.06
CA ILE A 607 16.58 -10.27 14.50
C ILE A 607 15.95 -10.30 13.10
N LYS A 608 16.17 -11.38 12.34
CA LYS A 608 15.60 -11.58 10.99
C LYS A 608 14.22 -12.25 11.00
N LYS A 609 13.79 -12.79 12.14
CA LYS A 609 12.55 -13.55 12.29
C LYS A 609 11.77 -13.11 13.54
N ILE A 610 11.92 -11.86 13.93
CA ILE A 610 11.28 -11.32 15.12
C ILE A 610 9.77 -11.18 14.85
N THR A 611 8.96 -11.62 15.80
CA THR A 611 7.50 -11.47 15.77
C THR A 611 7.08 -10.13 16.37
N GLU A 612 5.85 -9.69 16.09
CA GLU A 612 5.31 -8.43 16.64
C GLU A 612 5.34 -8.40 18.17
N SER A 613 4.97 -9.51 18.82
CA SER A 613 5.00 -9.63 20.29
C SER A 613 6.42 -9.54 20.87
N GLU A 614 7.42 -10.09 20.17
CA GLU A 614 8.82 -10.00 20.58
C GLU A 614 9.37 -8.58 20.37
N GLN A 615 8.95 -7.90 19.30
CA GLN A 615 9.30 -6.51 19.06
C GLN A 615 8.72 -5.58 20.12
N GLU A 616 7.45 -5.76 20.48
CA GLU A 616 6.81 -5.05 21.59
C GLU A 616 7.55 -5.32 22.90
N HIS A 617 7.94 -6.58 23.17
CA HIS A 617 8.71 -6.92 24.35
C HIS A 617 10.06 -6.18 24.41
N LEU A 618 10.83 -6.14 23.31
CA LEU A 618 12.07 -5.36 23.25
C LEU A 618 11.82 -3.86 23.49
N GLN A 619 10.75 -3.30 22.93
CA GLN A 619 10.37 -1.91 23.13
C GLN A 619 10.04 -1.62 24.60
N THR A 620 9.31 -2.51 25.29
CA THR A 620 9.04 -2.34 26.74
C THR A 620 10.30 -2.30 27.59
N LEU A 621 11.37 -2.95 27.15
CA LEU A 621 12.67 -2.97 27.82
C LEU A 621 13.58 -1.81 27.39
N GLY A 622 13.15 -0.97 26.44
CA GLY A 622 13.95 0.12 25.87
C GLY A 622 15.06 -0.36 24.92
N ILE A 623 15.00 -1.59 24.42
CA ILE A 623 15.99 -2.14 23.48
C ILE A 623 15.52 -1.84 22.04
N SER A 624 16.28 -1.04 21.29
CA SER A 624 15.93 -0.68 19.91
C SER A 624 16.26 -1.79 18.93
N LEU A 625 15.25 -2.21 18.15
CA LEU A 625 15.44 -3.15 17.06
C LEU A 625 16.35 -2.57 15.96
N GLU A 626 16.21 -1.28 15.67
CA GLU A 626 16.96 -0.57 14.65
C GLU A 626 18.47 -0.53 14.98
N TYR A 627 18.84 -0.25 16.23
CA TYR A 627 20.24 -0.32 16.65
C TYR A 627 20.77 -1.74 16.67
N LEU A 628 19.98 -2.74 17.08
CA LEU A 628 20.38 -4.13 16.96
C LEU A 628 20.66 -4.53 15.50
N GLN A 629 19.85 -4.05 14.57
CA GLN A 629 20.06 -4.28 13.14
C GLN A 629 21.35 -3.63 12.68
N MET A 630 21.64 -2.40 13.12
CA MET A 630 22.90 -1.73 12.85
C MET A 630 24.12 -2.46 13.43
N ILE A 631 24.05 -2.96 14.66
CA ILE A 631 25.14 -3.74 15.30
C ILE A 631 25.45 -4.99 14.46
N ALA A 632 24.43 -5.60 13.86
CA ALA A 632 24.57 -6.79 13.01
C ALA A 632 25.19 -6.50 11.63
N LEU A 633 25.33 -5.24 11.21
CA LEU A 633 25.90 -4.87 9.92
C LEU A 633 27.42 -5.05 9.92
N GLU A 634 27.92 -5.46 8.75
CA GLU A 634 29.34 -5.56 8.43
C GLU A 634 29.57 -4.68 7.19
N ASN A 635 30.22 -3.53 7.37
CA ASN A 635 30.48 -2.57 6.30
C ASN A 635 31.78 -1.80 6.60
N ASN A 636 32.69 -1.73 5.62
CA ASN A 636 33.98 -1.07 5.76
C ASN A 636 33.86 0.43 6.06
N GLU A 637 32.93 1.11 5.39
CA GLU A 637 32.68 2.54 5.55
C GLU A 637 32.04 2.85 6.90
N LEU A 638 31.21 1.94 7.42
CA LEU A 638 30.67 2.08 8.77
C LEU A 638 31.78 2.02 9.83
N GLU A 639 32.72 1.08 9.69
CA GLU A 639 33.89 1.00 10.57
C GLU A 639 34.77 2.26 10.48
N ASN A 640 34.96 2.81 9.26
CA ASN A 640 35.68 4.09 9.06
C ASN A 640 35.01 5.24 9.84
N ILE A 641 33.68 5.33 9.79
CA ILE A 641 32.91 6.32 10.55
C ILE A 641 33.11 6.11 12.06
N TYR A 642 33.04 4.85 12.55
CA TYR A 642 33.21 4.54 13.96
C TYR A 642 34.59 4.91 14.51
N ILE A 643 35.64 4.62 13.76
CA ILE A 643 37.02 4.99 14.11
C ILE A 643 37.17 6.51 14.21
N ASN A 644 36.67 7.24 13.20
CA ASN A 644 36.80 8.70 13.14
C ASN A 644 35.90 9.41 14.17
N TYR A 645 34.82 8.77 14.65
CA TYR A 645 33.95 9.33 15.69
C TYR A 645 34.69 9.64 17.00
N PHE A 646 35.64 8.79 17.42
CA PHE A 646 36.35 8.92 18.69
C PHE A 646 37.64 9.74 18.63
N ASN A 647 38.16 10.02 17.44
CA ASN A 647 39.42 10.72 17.26
C ASN A 647 39.14 12.20 16.95
N GLN A 648 39.16 13.05 17.99
CA GLN A 648 38.70 14.45 17.93
C GLN A 648 39.68 15.44 17.27
N GLU A 649 40.85 15.01 16.77
CA GLU A 649 41.85 15.90 16.18
C GLU A 649 41.48 16.48 14.80
N LEU A 650 40.30 16.19 14.25
CA LEU A 650 40.06 16.40 12.82
C LEU A 650 38.93 17.37 12.48
N PRO A 651 39.25 18.67 12.37
CA PRO A 651 38.64 19.54 11.38
C PRO A 651 39.32 19.43 10.00
N VAL A 652 40.56 18.90 9.91
CA VAL A 652 41.43 19.12 8.72
C VAL A 652 41.97 17.84 8.03
N ASN A 653 42.08 16.66 8.68
CA ASN A 653 42.70 15.47 8.06
C ASN A 653 42.06 14.10 8.39
N PRO A 654 41.13 13.55 7.60
CA PRO A 654 40.49 12.26 7.91
C PRO A 654 41.48 11.12 8.19
N LEU A 655 41.24 10.30 9.24
CA LEU A 655 41.99 9.07 9.45
C LEU A 655 41.59 8.06 8.36
N LYS A 656 42.56 7.69 7.52
CA LYS A 656 42.38 6.64 6.52
C LYS A 656 42.68 5.28 7.14
N ARG A 657 41.70 4.38 7.08
CA ARG A 657 41.89 2.96 7.44
C ARG A 657 42.84 2.29 6.46
N THR A 658 43.71 1.43 6.98
CA THR A 658 44.78 0.80 6.20
C THR A 658 44.29 -0.49 5.53
N GLN A 659 43.93 -0.42 4.24
CA GLN A 659 43.51 -1.62 3.49
C GLN A 659 44.23 -1.71 2.13
N HIS A 660 45.27 -2.53 2.06
CA HIS A 660 46.02 -2.82 0.84
C HIS A 660 45.50 -4.06 0.10
N TYR A 661 44.86 -4.97 0.82
CA TYR A 661 44.32 -6.23 0.30
C TYR A 661 42.91 -6.45 0.86
N PRO A 662 41.85 -6.12 0.09
CA PRO A 662 40.49 -6.24 0.57
C PRO A 662 40.02 -7.69 0.61
N HIS A 663 39.01 -7.97 1.44
CA HIS A 663 38.32 -9.26 1.43
C HIS A 663 37.74 -9.53 0.04
N ARG A 664 38.25 -10.55 -0.67
CA ARG A 664 37.83 -10.80 -2.05
C ARG A 664 36.46 -11.47 -2.06
N LYS A 665 35.50 -10.86 -2.75
CA LYS A 665 34.19 -11.47 -2.99
C LYS A 665 34.36 -12.72 -3.86
N LEU A 666 34.02 -13.87 -3.28
CA LEU A 666 33.96 -15.12 -4.01
C LEU A 666 32.78 -15.06 -5.00
N SER A 667 32.94 -15.58 -6.21
CA SER A 667 31.82 -15.64 -7.16
C SER A 667 30.83 -16.76 -6.80
N THR A 668 30.67 -17.13 -5.53
CA THR A 668 29.81 -18.25 -5.09
C THR A 668 28.36 -17.79 -4.83
N PRO A 669 27.33 -18.63 -5.08
CA PRO A 669 25.95 -18.33 -4.66
C PRO A 669 25.79 -18.28 -3.14
N ASP A 670 26.77 -18.81 -2.38
CA ASP A 670 26.74 -18.78 -0.93
C ASP A 670 27.05 -17.37 -0.39
N ARG A 671 25.99 -16.60 -0.18
CA ARG A 671 26.07 -15.22 0.35
C ARG A 671 26.82 -15.11 1.67
N ARG A 672 26.95 -16.20 2.44
CA ARG A 672 27.69 -16.20 3.71
C ARG A 672 29.17 -15.89 3.48
N LEU A 673 29.74 -16.33 2.36
CA LEU A 673 31.18 -16.28 2.09
C LEU A 673 31.61 -15.07 1.27
N ASN A 674 30.66 -14.20 0.90
CA ASN A 674 30.90 -13.02 0.07
C ASN A 674 30.92 -11.71 0.86
N SER A 675 30.85 -11.78 2.19
CA SER A 675 30.96 -10.63 3.10
C SER A 675 32.19 -10.82 3.98
N GLY A 676 33.19 -9.95 3.80
CA GLY A 676 34.31 -9.81 4.72
C GLY A 676 33.84 -9.47 6.14
N VAL A 677 34.74 -9.61 7.11
CA VAL A 677 34.46 -9.28 8.52
C VAL A 677 35.33 -8.10 8.91
N GLU A 678 34.74 -6.91 8.82
CA GLU A 678 35.51 -5.67 8.81
C GLU A 678 36.02 -5.29 10.20
N PHE A 679 35.24 -5.57 11.25
CA PHE A 679 35.60 -5.21 12.62
C PHE A 679 36.87 -5.94 13.11
N SER A 680 37.22 -7.11 12.56
CA SER A 680 38.41 -7.86 12.99
C SER A 680 39.70 -7.15 12.58
N GLN A 681 39.69 -6.51 11.41
CA GLN A 681 40.75 -5.61 10.99
C GLN A 681 40.75 -4.33 11.84
N THR A 682 39.58 -3.76 12.14
CA THR A 682 39.46 -2.60 13.05
C THR A 682 40.08 -2.87 14.42
N ILE A 683 39.81 -4.05 15.01
CA ILE A 683 40.43 -4.50 16.27
C ILE A 683 41.95 -4.60 16.12
N THR A 684 42.45 -5.02 14.95
CA THR A 684 43.89 -5.12 14.73
C THR A 684 44.53 -3.73 14.72
N GLU A 685 43.97 -2.81 13.92
CA GLU A 685 44.48 -1.44 13.75
C GLU A 685 44.37 -0.59 15.02
N PHE A 686 43.27 -0.71 15.76
CA PHE A 686 42.94 0.22 16.85
C PHE A 686 42.82 -0.45 18.22
N GLN A 687 42.96 -1.76 18.32
CA GLN A 687 42.81 -2.55 19.57
C GLN A 687 41.44 -2.42 20.25
N TYR A 688 40.42 -2.00 19.49
CA TYR A 688 39.05 -1.88 19.98
C TYR A 688 38.06 -2.48 18.98
N MET A 689 37.03 -3.12 19.51
CA MET A 689 35.79 -3.39 18.79
C MET A 689 34.81 -2.25 19.05
N TYR A 690 34.17 -1.76 17.99
CA TYR A 690 33.16 -0.69 18.07
C TYR A 690 31.76 -1.27 17.93
N ALA A 691 30.81 -0.70 18.69
CA ALA A 691 29.41 -1.06 18.60
C ALA A 691 28.53 0.13 19.02
N ILE A 692 27.31 0.15 18.52
CA ILE A 692 26.27 1.05 19.01
C ILE A 692 25.67 0.43 20.27
N ASP A 693 25.40 1.27 21.26
CA ASP A 693 24.60 0.89 22.42
C ASP A 693 23.17 0.55 21.99
N PRO A 694 22.68 -0.69 22.23
CA PRO A 694 21.37 -1.13 21.77
C PRO A 694 20.20 -0.40 22.44
N ILE A 695 20.46 0.36 23.51
CA ILE A 695 19.46 1.14 24.25
C ILE A 695 19.59 2.62 23.89
N ALA A 696 20.75 3.25 24.13
CA ALA A 696 20.87 4.70 23.97
C ALA A 696 21.32 5.17 22.58
N GLY A 697 21.75 4.26 21.70
CA GLY A 697 22.25 4.63 20.37
C GLY A 697 23.61 5.31 20.35
N ASN A 698 24.27 5.44 21.50
CA ASN A 698 25.60 6.03 21.57
C ASN A 698 26.63 5.04 21.04
N LEU A 699 27.60 5.53 20.25
CA LEU A 699 28.73 4.70 19.84
C LEU A 699 29.64 4.46 21.05
N ILE A 700 30.02 3.20 21.26
CA ILE A 700 30.92 2.76 22.32
C ILE A 700 31.98 1.81 21.75
N LYS A 701 33.09 1.67 22.48
CA LYS A 701 34.21 0.81 22.08
C LYS A 701 34.64 -0.08 23.25
N SER A 702 35.12 -1.29 22.95
CA SER A 702 35.61 -2.24 23.94
C SER A 702 36.88 -2.93 23.50
N ASN A 703 37.80 -3.13 24.44
CA ASN A 703 38.95 -4.02 24.30
C ASN A 703 38.84 -5.23 25.23
N GLU A 704 37.69 -5.44 25.88
CA GLU A 704 37.45 -6.58 26.78
C GLU A 704 36.96 -7.78 25.97
N SER A 705 37.82 -8.78 25.81
CA SER A 705 37.50 -10.00 25.07
C SER A 705 37.77 -11.26 25.87
N PHE A 706 37.01 -12.32 25.59
CA PHE A 706 37.14 -13.61 26.27
C PHE A 706 36.96 -14.76 25.28
N TYR A 707 37.81 -15.77 25.34
CA TYR A 707 37.70 -16.97 24.49
C TYR A 707 36.75 -17.99 25.13
N LEU A 708 35.80 -18.53 24.36
CA LEU A 708 34.86 -19.54 24.88
C LEU A 708 35.18 -20.96 24.39
N ARG A 709 34.87 -21.26 23.12
CA ARG A 709 35.12 -22.58 22.50
C ARG A 709 35.05 -22.50 20.99
N ASP A 710 35.53 -23.51 20.27
CA ASP A 710 35.31 -23.66 18.82
C ASP A 710 35.61 -22.40 17.97
N LEU A 711 36.64 -21.62 18.37
CA LEU A 711 37.02 -20.34 17.76
C LEU A 711 36.01 -19.20 17.94
N THR A 712 35.17 -19.25 18.98
CA THR A 712 34.28 -18.15 19.37
C THR A 712 34.92 -17.30 20.45
N ILE A 713 34.79 -15.98 20.28
CA ILE A 713 35.29 -14.95 21.16
C ILE A 713 34.11 -14.05 21.51
N ILE A 714 34.02 -13.63 22.75
CA ILE A 714 32.96 -12.74 23.23
C ILE A 714 33.56 -11.45 23.75
N TYR A 715 32.96 -10.33 23.35
CA TYR A 715 33.42 -8.99 23.68
C TYR A 715 32.43 -8.35 24.65
N ARG A 716 32.90 -7.83 25.77
CA ARG A 716 32.07 -7.18 26.80
C ARG A 716 32.03 -5.68 26.55
N PHE A 717 30.86 -5.10 26.49
CA PHE A 717 30.65 -3.66 26.30
C PHE A 717 29.98 -3.05 27.53
N VAL A 718 30.46 -1.88 27.96
CA VAL A 718 29.86 -1.09 29.02
C VAL A 718 29.21 0.13 28.39
N GLY A 719 27.91 0.04 28.13
CA GLY A 719 27.09 1.15 27.64
C GLY A 719 26.07 1.59 28.68
N THR A 720 24.88 1.93 28.21
CA THR A 720 23.69 2.15 29.03
C THR A 720 23.32 0.89 29.78
N GLU A 721 23.61 -0.30 29.29
CA GLU A 721 23.69 -1.51 30.09
C GLU A 721 24.93 -2.30 29.66
N VAL A 722 25.41 -3.20 30.51
CA VAL A 722 26.46 -4.14 30.10
C VAL A 722 25.85 -5.12 29.11
N PHE A 723 26.51 -5.31 27.96
CA PHE A 723 26.11 -6.32 26.99
C PHE A 723 27.33 -6.98 26.37
N TYR A 724 27.11 -8.15 25.77
CA TYR A 724 28.16 -8.96 25.19
C TYR A 724 27.89 -9.23 23.72
N ILE A 725 28.89 -9.09 22.86
CA ILE A 725 28.81 -9.52 21.47
C ILE A 725 29.66 -10.79 21.30
N LEU A 726 29.00 -11.89 20.97
CA LEU A 726 29.65 -13.14 20.61
C LEU A 726 29.98 -13.10 19.11
N ALA A 727 31.25 -13.28 18.76
CA ALA A 727 31.73 -13.36 17.39
C ALA A 727 32.59 -14.61 17.14
N GLY A 728 32.73 -15.03 15.88
CA GLY A 728 33.62 -16.14 15.49
C GLY A 728 32.97 -17.19 14.60
N SER A 729 33.08 -18.48 14.96
CA SER A 729 32.67 -19.64 14.15
C SER A 729 33.50 -19.78 12.86
N PHE A 730 32.93 -20.25 11.76
CA PHE A 730 33.68 -20.41 10.50
C PHE A 730 33.92 -19.07 9.79
N GLY A 731 32.97 -18.13 9.87
CA GLY A 731 33.01 -16.89 9.11
C GLY A 731 33.65 -15.70 9.82
N GLY A 732 33.74 -15.71 11.15
CA GLY A 732 34.25 -14.57 11.94
C GLY A 732 33.19 -13.53 12.32
N TRP A 733 31.95 -13.66 11.86
CA TRP A 733 30.89 -12.67 12.08
C TRP A 733 30.50 -12.49 13.55
N LYS A 734 29.85 -11.36 13.84
CA LYS A 734 29.00 -11.18 15.02
C LYS A 734 27.83 -12.16 14.94
N LEU A 735 27.77 -13.11 15.87
CA LEU A 735 26.78 -14.19 15.91
C LEU A 735 25.56 -13.77 16.71
N SER A 736 25.79 -13.23 17.91
CA SER A 736 24.72 -12.84 18.83
C SER A 736 25.16 -11.73 19.78
N LEU A 737 24.18 -11.01 20.31
CA LEU A 737 24.31 -10.06 21.40
C LEU A 737 23.60 -10.61 22.65
N TYR A 738 24.09 -10.33 23.85
CA TYR A 738 23.46 -10.76 25.10
C TYR A 738 23.46 -9.64 26.13
N ILE A 739 22.29 -9.41 26.75
CA ILE A 739 22.06 -8.40 27.76
C ILE A 739 21.72 -9.13 29.07
N PRO A 740 22.69 -9.29 29.99
CA PRO A 740 22.54 -10.09 31.20
C PRO A 740 21.40 -9.64 32.11
N LYS A 741 21.21 -8.32 32.26
CA LYS A 741 20.19 -7.72 33.12
C LYS A 741 18.78 -8.26 32.85
N TYR A 742 18.51 -8.62 31.60
CA TYR A 742 17.20 -9.11 31.15
C TYR A 742 17.22 -10.59 30.75
N GLU A 743 18.36 -11.28 30.87
CA GLU A 743 18.54 -12.65 30.37
C GLU A 743 18.10 -12.82 28.90
N ILE A 744 18.36 -11.80 28.07
CA ILE A 744 17.98 -11.78 26.65
C ILE A 744 19.21 -11.93 25.76
N ALA A 745 19.15 -12.88 24.84
CA ALA A 745 20.09 -13.06 23.75
C ALA A 745 19.43 -12.78 22.40
N ILE A 746 20.10 -12.01 21.55
CA ILE A 746 19.65 -11.66 20.21
C ILE A 746 20.59 -12.27 19.19
N ILE A 747 20.07 -13.12 18.32
CA ILE A 747 20.80 -13.66 17.17
C ILE A 747 20.91 -12.56 16.13
N LEU A 748 22.14 -12.09 15.89
CA LEU A 748 22.44 -11.04 14.91
C LEU A 748 22.61 -11.62 13.49
N SER A 749 23.08 -12.87 13.39
CA SER A 749 23.41 -13.52 12.12
C SER A 749 22.83 -14.93 12.00
N ASP A 750 22.13 -15.19 10.91
CA ASP A 750 21.64 -16.53 10.52
C ASP A 750 22.64 -17.29 9.64
N LYS A 751 23.81 -16.72 9.36
CA LYS A 751 24.83 -17.30 8.47
C LYS A 751 25.40 -18.63 9.01
N ALA A 752 25.25 -18.92 10.31
CA ALA A 752 25.74 -20.13 10.95
C ALA A 752 24.65 -20.86 11.77
N PRO A 753 23.62 -21.47 11.13
CA PRO A 753 22.45 -22.01 11.82
C PRO A 753 22.77 -23.16 12.79
N HIS A 754 23.89 -23.88 12.59
CA HIS A 754 24.37 -24.90 13.54
C HIS A 754 25.01 -24.30 14.80
N THR A 755 25.63 -23.12 14.68
CA THR A 755 26.22 -22.37 15.81
C THR A 755 25.13 -21.63 16.60
N VAL A 756 24.06 -21.19 15.92
CA VAL A 756 22.92 -20.53 16.57
C VAL A 756 22.19 -21.43 17.58
N LYS A 757 22.19 -22.76 17.35
CA LYS A 757 21.55 -23.74 18.25
C LYS A 757 22.22 -23.87 19.61
N SER A 758 23.41 -23.32 19.82
CA SER A 758 24.15 -23.42 21.08
C SER A 758 24.24 -22.13 21.87
N ILE A 759 23.61 -21.03 21.44
CA ILE A 759 23.79 -19.70 22.04
C ILE A 759 23.53 -19.69 23.55
N GLN A 760 22.47 -20.36 24.02
CA GLN A 760 22.23 -20.50 25.46
C GLN A 760 23.38 -21.24 26.16
N SER A 761 23.87 -22.32 25.57
CA SER A 761 25.04 -23.04 26.10
C SER A 761 26.30 -22.17 26.10
N ASP A 762 26.47 -21.29 25.12
CA ASP A 762 27.64 -20.41 25.02
C ASP A 762 27.60 -19.34 26.12
N TYR A 763 26.46 -18.69 26.34
CA TYR A 763 26.32 -17.72 27.45
C TYR A 763 26.30 -18.39 28.82
N ASN A 764 25.74 -19.58 28.97
CA ASN A 764 25.87 -20.33 30.21
C ASN A 764 27.33 -20.70 30.49
N THR A 765 28.09 -21.06 29.45
CA THR A 765 29.54 -21.31 29.59
C THR A 765 30.29 -20.03 29.98
N LEU A 766 29.94 -18.88 29.40
CA LEU A 766 30.48 -17.58 29.82
C LEU A 766 30.24 -17.33 31.32
N LYS A 767 28.98 -17.47 31.78
CA LYS A 767 28.62 -17.30 33.19
C LYS A 767 29.44 -18.24 34.09
N THR A 768 29.52 -19.51 33.71
CA THR A 768 30.34 -20.50 34.41
C THR A 768 31.80 -20.04 34.51
N TYR A 769 32.40 -19.60 33.40
CA TYR A 769 33.81 -19.19 33.39
C TYR A 769 34.06 -17.93 34.23
N PHE A 770 33.14 -16.97 34.19
CA PHE A 770 33.21 -15.74 35.00
C PHE A 770 33.10 -16.04 36.50
N VAL A 771 32.23 -16.97 36.88
CA VAL A 771 32.07 -17.38 38.29
C VAL A 771 33.28 -18.21 38.75
N THR A 772 33.70 -19.21 37.96
CA THR A 772 34.81 -20.09 38.32
C THR A 772 36.13 -19.32 38.45
N TYR A 773 36.42 -18.37 37.56
CA TYR A 773 37.66 -17.58 37.57
C TYR A 773 37.42 -16.12 37.90
N PHE A 774 36.55 -15.88 38.87
CA PHE A 774 36.16 -14.55 39.30
C PHE A 774 37.35 -13.61 39.54
N ARG A 775 38.39 -14.06 40.25
CA ARG A 775 39.55 -13.22 40.62
C ARG A 775 40.31 -12.75 39.39
N GLU A 776 40.61 -13.67 38.47
CA GLU A 776 41.30 -13.36 37.23
C GLU A 776 40.45 -12.49 36.30
N VAL A 777 39.13 -12.72 36.23
CA VAL A 777 38.23 -11.89 35.39
C VAL A 777 38.15 -10.48 35.95
N LYS A 778 38.02 -10.34 37.27
CA LYS A 778 38.05 -9.03 37.96
C LYS A 778 39.37 -8.30 37.66
N GLN A 779 40.50 -8.98 37.80
CA GLN A 779 41.82 -8.41 37.52
C GLN A 779 41.95 -7.97 36.05
N TYR A 780 41.46 -8.77 35.10
CA TYR A 780 41.53 -8.46 33.68
C TYR A 780 40.64 -7.29 33.25
N ILE A 781 39.43 -7.17 33.81
CA ILE A 781 38.51 -6.06 33.52
C ILE A 781 39.05 -4.75 34.11
N HIS A 782 39.65 -4.78 35.30
CA HIS A 782 40.19 -3.58 35.98
C HIS A 782 41.67 -3.30 35.65
N SER A 783 42.28 -4.10 34.76
CA SER A 783 43.69 -3.95 34.40
C SER A 783 43.93 -2.61 33.71
N GLN A 784 44.90 -1.85 34.20
CA GLN A 784 45.42 -0.64 33.56
C GLN A 784 46.53 -0.95 32.53
N GLN A 785 46.96 -2.21 32.45
CA GLN A 785 48.01 -2.62 31.52
C GLN A 785 47.45 -2.74 30.10
N PRO A 786 48.20 -2.31 29.06
CA PRO A 786 47.84 -2.57 27.67
C PRO A 786 47.57 -4.05 27.43
N ARG A 787 46.51 -4.35 26.69
CA ARG A 787 46.14 -5.72 26.36
C ARG A 787 47.02 -6.24 25.24
N LEU A 788 47.43 -7.50 25.32
CA LEU A 788 48.19 -8.15 24.27
C LEU A 788 47.25 -8.56 23.14
N LEU A 789 47.36 -7.94 21.98
CA LEU A 789 46.58 -8.30 20.81
C LEU A 789 46.95 -9.73 20.37
N THR A 790 46.00 -10.66 20.52
CA THR A 790 46.26 -12.09 20.46
C THR A 790 45.47 -12.77 19.35
N SER A 791 46.17 -13.30 18.35
CA SER A 791 45.55 -14.07 17.25
C SER A 791 45.41 -15.55 17.64
N ILE A 792 44.20 -16.11 17.49
CA ILE A 792 43.88 -17.51 17.82
C ILE A 792 43.98 -18.40 16.58
N VAL A 793 44.83 -19.43 16.63
CA VAL A 793 45.14 -20.29 15.48
C VAL A 793 45.35 -21.74 15.91
N GLY A 794 44.88 -22.69 15.11
CA GLY A 794 45.17 -24.13 15.28
C GLY A 794 44.33 -24.82 16.35
N PHE A 795 43.19 -24.25 16.74
CA PHE A 795 42.30 -24.87 17.73
C PHE A 795 41.29 -25.84 17.11
N ARG A 796 41.05 -25.75 15.78
CA ARG A 796 40.10 -26.60 15.05
C ARG A 796 40.83 -27.75 14.35
N ARG A 797 40.32 -28.98 14.53
CA ARG A 797 40.89 -30.19 13.92
C ARG A 797 40.73 -30.30 12.40
N ASN A 798 39.81 -29.53 11.81
CA ASN A 798 39.52 -29.62 10.38
C ASN A 798 40.60 -28.92 9.54
N LEU A 799 41.35 -29.72 8.79
CA LEU A 799 42.44 -29.31 7.90
C LEU A 799 42.05 -28.17 6.94
N GLY A 800 40.87 -28.26 6.31
CA GLY A 800 40.42 -27.27 5.34
C GLY A 800 40.19 -25.91 5.97
N HIS A 801 39.50 -25.87 7.12
CA HIS A 801 39.28 -24.61 7.85
C HIS A 801 40.58 -23.99 8.36
N PHE A 802 41.56 -24.81 8.77
CA PHE A 802 42.86 -24.32 9.20
C PHE A 802 43.61 -23.56 8.09
N PHE A 803 43.76 -24.15 6.90
CA PHE A 803 44.47 -23.51 5.78
C PHE A 803 43.67 -22.40 5.14
N TRP A 804 42.39 -22.61 4.89
CA TRP A 804 41.59 -21.63 4.19
C TRP A 804 41.31 -20.43 5.08
N GLN A 805 40.94 -20.60 6.36
CA GLN A 805 40.34 -19.51 7.16
C GLN A 805 41.34 -18.92 8.14
N GLU A 806 41.98 -19.77 8.94
CA GLU A 806 42.84 -19.32 10.04
C GLU A 806 44.17 -18.80 9.49
N LEU A 807 44.94 -19.62 8.80
CA LEU A 807 46.23 -19.21 8.22
C LEU A 807 46.08 -18.15 7.13
N ASN A 808 45.03 -18.24 6.32
CA ASN A 808 44.77 -17.21 5.31
C ASN A 808 44.32 -15.89 5.95
N GLY A 809 43.67 -15.92 7.11
CA GLY A 809 43.40 -14.72 7.92
C GLY A 809 44.68 -14.05 8.40
N ILE A 810 45.71 -14.83 8.76
CA ILE A 810 47.04 -14.30 9.07
C ILE A 810 47.70 -13.72 7.80
N TYR A 811 47.57 -14.40 6.67
CA TYR A 811 48.03 -13.88 5.38
C TYR A 811 47.32 -12.57 4.99
N TYR A 812 46.04 -12.42 5.31
CA TYR A 812 45.30 -11.17 5.13
C TYR A 812 45.91 -10.04 5.96
N LEU A 813 46.24 -10.30 7.23
CA LEU A 813 46.94 -9.32 8.07
C LEU A 813 48.32 -8.97 7.52
N TYR A 814 49.07 -9.97 7.04
CA TYR A 814 50.35 -9.76 6.36
C TYR A 814 50.22 -8.83 5.16
N LYS A 815 49.26 -9.11 4.26
CA LYS A 815 49.04 -8.32 3.05
C LYS A 815 48.52 -6.91 3.30
N ASN A 816 47.86 -6.69 4.44
CA ASN A 816 47.41 -5.37 4.87
C ASN A 816 48.44 -4.63 5.75
N LEU A 817 49.65 -5.17 5.95
CA LEU A 817 50.70 -4.58 6.80
C LEU A 817 50.29 -4.44 8.28
N LEU A 818 49.40 -5.32 8.74
CA LEU A 818 48.86 -5.33 10.10
C LEU A 818 49.46 -6.45 10.97
N LEU A 819 50.28 -7.33 10.38
CA LEU A 819 50.83 -8.48 11.09
C LEU A 819 51.72 -8.09 12.27
N ASP A 820 52.45 -6.97 12.16
CA ASP A 820 53.33 -6.47 13.22
C ASP A 820 52.57 -5.95 14.44
N GLN A 821 51.27 -5.63 14.30
CA GLN A 821 50.42 -5.20 15.41
C GLN A 821 50.04 -6.38 16.32
N ILE A 822 50.19 -7.62 15.87
CA ILE A 822 49.96 -8.81 16.69
C ILE A 822 51.06 -8.92 17.76
N ASP A 823 50.67 -8.92 19.02
CA ASP A 823 51.58 -9.07 20.16
C ASP A 823 51.81 -10.55 20.50
N CYS A 824 50.75 -11.36 20.36
CA CYS A 824 50.74 -12.74 20.83
C CYS A 824 50.02 -13.70 19.87
N LEU A 825 50.50 -14.93 19.79
CA LEU A 825 49.83 -16.04 19.10
C LEU A 825 49.36 -17.07 20.13
N ALA A 826 48.07 -17.35 20.13
CA ALA A 826 47.49 -18.46 20.88
C ALA A 826 47.36 -19.67 19.96
N ILE A 827 48.20 -20.69 20.19
CA ILE A 827 48.43 -21.81 19.27
C ILE A 827 47.84 -23.10 19.84
N GLY A 828 46.92 -23.73 19.10
CA GLY A 828 46.28 -24.98 19.49
C GLY A 828 46.97 -26.25 18.96
N ASN A 829 46.47 -27.41 19.39
CA ASN A 829 47.00 -28.74 19.04
C ASN A 829 46.70 -29.21 17.61
N SER A 830 45.89 -28.48 16.85
CA SER A 830 45.53 -28.82 15.48
C SER A 830 46.31 -27.99 14.48
N GLN A 831 47.50 -27.54 14.86
CA GLN A 831 48.44 -26.87 13.99
C GLN A 831 49.09 -27.88 13.05
N HIS A 832 48.46 -28.08 11.90
CA HIS A 832 48.91 -29.05 10.92
C HIS A 832 50.25 -28.70 10.25
N LEU A 833 50.58 -27.39 10.21
CA LEU A 833 51.87 -26.85 9.78
C LEU A 833 52.27 -25.65 10.66
N GLY A 834 53.57 -25.40 10.81
CA GLY A 834 54.16 -24.28 11.55
C GLY A 834 53.57 -22.91 11.18
N VAL A 835 52.77 -22.25 12.03
CA VAL A 835 52.26 -20.90 11.76
C VAL A 835 53.43 -19.94 11.60
N THR A 836 54.42 -20.00 12.49
CA THR A 836 55.64 -19.16 12.46
C THR A 836 56.68 -19.63 11.44
N GLU A 837 56.51 -20.82 10.87
CA GLU A 837 57.32 -21.30 9.74
C GLU A 837 56.78 -20.74 8.43
N ILE A 838 55.44 -20.77 8.28
CA ILE A 838 54.75 -20.11 7.18
C ILE A 838 54.94 -18.61 7.31
N PHE A 839 54.80 -18.03 8.50
CA PHE A 839 54.94 -16.60 8.79
C PHE A 839 56.14 -16.29 9.69
N PRO A 840 57.38 -16.25 9.17
CA PRO A 840 58.57 -15.93 9.96
C PRO A 840 58.53 -14.59 10.68
N GLU A 841 57.75 -13.63 10.17
CA GLU A 841 57.52 -12.31 10.75
C GLU A 841 56.95 -12.41 12.18
N LEU A 842 56.25 -13.50 12.49
CA LEU A 842 55.67 -13.75 13.80
C LEU A 842 56.59 -14.49 14.78
N LYS A 843 57.80 -14.91 14.37
CA LYS A 843 58.70 -15.73 15.22
C LYS A 843 59.07 -15.05 16.54
N ASN A 844 59.24 -13.73 16.53
CA ASN A 844 59.65 -12.95 17.69
C ASN A 844 58.47 -12.51 18.57
N LYS A 845 57.23 -12.82 18.17
CA LYS A 845 56.03 -12.50 18.95
C LYS A 845 55.84 -13.50 20.09
N LYS A 846 55.10 -13.11 21.13
CA LYS A 846 54.80 -14.00 22.26
C LYS A 846 53.98 -15.19 21.76
N GLN A 847 54.31 -16.41 22.18
CA GLN A 847 53.60 -17.62 21.76
C GLN A 847 53.05 -18.35 22.99
N LEU A 848 51.74 -18.53 23.01
CA LEU A 848 51.02 -19.32 24.02
C LEU A 848 50.61 -20.64 23.38
N ILE A 849 51.35 -21.71 23.69
CA ILE A 849 51.06 -23.05 23.19
C ILE A 849 50.04 -23.71 24.13
N LEU A 850 48.85 -23.98 23.62
CA LEU A 850 47.66 -24.39 24.38
C LEU A 850 47.28 -25.85 24.10
N THR A 851 48.29 -26.68 23.83
CA THR A 851 48.13 -28.12 23.56
C THR A 851 47.75 -28.87 24.83
N ASN A 852 46.69 -29.70 24.76
CA ASN A 852 46.20 -30.54 25.87
C ASN A 852 45.58 -29.80 27.06
N VAL A 853 45.14 -28.57 26.84
CA VAL A 853 44.44 -27.75 27.83
C VAL A 853 42.93 -27.82 27.60
N SER A 854 42.12 -27.98 28.65
CA SER A 854 40.64 -27.92 28.56
C SER A 854 40.18 -26.51 28.15
N GLU A 855 39.01 -26.37 27.53
CA GLU A 855 38.51 -25.05 27.06
C GLU A 855 38.48 -23.99 28.18
N ILE A 856 38.08 -24.40 29.40
CA ILE A 856 38.06 -23.54 30.57
C ILE A 856 39.47 -23.07 30.99
N LYS A 857 40.47 -23.95 30.93
CA LYS A 857 41.87 -23.58 31.20
C LYS A 857 42.48 -22.73 30.09
N LYS A 858 42.01 -22.86 28.84
CA LYS A 858 42.38 -21.93 27.74
C LYS A 858 41.86 -20.53 28.03
N PHE A 859 40.59 -20.40 28.46
CA PHE A 859 40.02 -19.14 28.92
C PHE A 859 40.89 -18.52 30.03
N GLN A 860 41.20 -19.29 31.08
CA GLN A 860 42.01 -18.80 32.20
C GLN A 860 43.41 -18.35 31.77
N LEU A 861 44.07 -19.11 30.90
CA LEU A 861 45.45 -18.81 30.50
C LEU A 861 45.52 -17.55 29.61
N LEU A 862 44.57 -17.37 28.69
CA LEU A 862 44.47 -16.16 27.88
C LEU A 862 44.17 -14.93 28.76
N LEU A 863 43.29 -15.09 29.73
CA LEU A 863 42.92 -14.05 30.69
C LEU A 863 44.11 -13.61 31.56
N LYS A 864 44.85 -14.57 32.15
CA LYS A 864 46.06 -14.31 32.96
C LYS A 864 47.16 -13.61 32.18
N ASN A 865 47.18 -13.76 30.86
CA ASN A 865 48.15 -13.10 29.98
C ASN A 865 47.68 -11.74 29.45
N ASN A 866 46.54 -11.21 29.95
CA ASN A 866 45.94 -9.95 29.51
C ASN A 866 45.68 -9.89 27.99
N CYS A 867 45.24 -11.00 27.39
CA CYS A 867 45.06 -11.13 25.94
C CYS A 867 43.76 -10.50 25.42
N LEU A 868 43.86 -9.55 24.47
CA LEU A 868 42.76 -9.16 23.59
C LEU A 868 42.69 -10.17 22.43
N CYS A 869 41.80 -11.14 22.55
CA CYS A 869 41.61 -12.18 21.56
C CYS A 869 40.96 -11.64 20.28
N LEU A 870 41.51 -12.01 19.12
CA LEU A 870 40.93 -11.73 17.82
C LEU A 870 40.99 -12.95 16.90
N ARG A 871 40.13 -12.96 15.88
CA ARG A 871 40.17 -13.93 14.79
C ARG A 871 39.86 -13.25 13.46
N VAL A 872 40.86 -13.18 12.58
CA VAL A 872 40.65 -12.77 11.18
C VAL A 872 40.35 -14.00 10.34
N ALA A 873 39.35 -13.89 9.46
CA ALA A 873 39.01 -14.94 8.51
C ALA A 873 39.01 -14.36 7.08
N GLU A 874 39.91 -14.87 6.24
CA GLU A 874 39.91 -14.62 4.79
C GLU A 874 39.51 -15.91 4.08
N HIS A 875 38.80 -15.80 2.96
CA HIS A 875 38.23 -16.94 2.27
C HIS A 875 38.78 -17.19 0.86
N PHE A 876 39.44 -16.19 0.27
CA PHE A 876 40.06 -16.33 -1.02
C PHE A 876 41.55 -16.65 -0.89
N ILE A 877 41.99 -17.71 -1.56
CA ILE A 877 43.36 -18.23 -1.53
C ILE A 877 44.14 -17.68 -2.74
N THR A 878 45.26 -17.00 -2.52
CA THR A 878 46.15 -16.52 -3.59
C THR A 878 47.20 -17.56 -3.96
N GLN A 879 47.81 -17.43 -5.15
CA GLN A 879 48.91 -18.31 -5.55
C GLN A 879 50.17 -18.11 -4.70
N GLU A 880 50.44 -16.87 -4.31
CA GLU A 880 51.56 -16.53 -3.43
C GLU A 880 51.41 -17.20 -2.06
N TYR A 881 50.21 -17.16 -1.47
CA TYR A 881 49.93 -17.84 -0.20
C TYR A 881 50.15 -19.35 -0.29
N VAL A 882 49.72 -19.99 -1.38
CA VAL A 882 49.95 -21.42 -1.60
C VAL A 882 51.42 -21.76 -1.78
N SER A 883 52.16 -20.94 -2.52
CA SER A 883 53.60 -21.11 -2.71
C SER A 883 54.33 -21.10 -1.37
N ARG A 884 53.95 -20.16 -0.49
CA ARG A 884 54.47 -20.06 0.87
C ARG A 884 54.25 -21.32 1.71
N ILE A 885 53.06 -21.94 1.61
CA ILE A 885 52.78 -23.23 2.26
C ILE A 885 53.66 -24.34 1.68
N TYR A 886 53.79 -24.39 0.35
CA TYR A 886 54.56 -25.40 -0.34
C TYR A 886 56.05 -25.33 0.03
N ASP A 887 56.65 -24.15 0.08
CA ASP A 887 58.06 -23.97 0.41
C ASP A 887 58.36 -24.49 1.83
N VAL A 888 57.49 -24.21 2.79
CA VAL A 888 57.61 -24.76 4.15
C VAL A 888 57.49 -26.28 4.14
N ALA A 889 56.50 -26.82 3.41
CA ALA A 889 56.31 -28.26 3.32
C ALA A 889 57.53 -28.96 2.67
N TRP A 890 58.06 -28.39 1.59
CA TRP A 890 59.24 -28.86 0.90
C TRP A 890 60.47 -28.87 1.80
N ASN A 891 60.72 -27.77 2.51
CA ASN A 891 61.88 -27.63 3.39
C ASN A 891 61.84 -28.58 4.60
N LYS A 892 60.65 -28.98 5.05
CA LYS A 892 60.47 -29.97 6.12
C LYS A 892 60.70 -31.41 5.70
N CYS A 893 60.55 -31.72 4.41
CA CYS A 893 60.73 -33.07 3.92
C CYS A 893 62.19 -33.53 4.04
N SER A 894 62.39 -34.76 4.53
CA SER A 894 63.72 -35.38 4.63
C SER A 894 64.34 -35.66 3.25
N GLU A 895 65.67 -35.78 3.19
CA GLU A 895 66.37 -36.19 1.96
C GLU A 895 65.91 -37.57 1.48
N ASN A 896 65.68 -38.51 2.40
CA ASN A 896 65.14 -39.85 2.10
C ASN A 896 63.76 -39.78 1.43
N PHE A 897 62.87 -38.91 1.93
CA PHE A 897 61.57 -38.70 1.29
C PHE A 897 61.74 -38.14 -0.12
N ARG A 898 62.58 -37.12 -0.29
CA ARG A 898 62.84 -36.48 -1.60
C ARG A 898 63.40 -37.48 -2.62
N ALA A 899 64.19 -38.45 -2.18
CA ALA A 899 64.73 -39.52 -3.02
C ALA A 899 63.66 -40.51 -3.50
N VAL A 900 62.57 -40.70 -2.75
CA VAL A 900 61.43 -41.57 -3.12
C VAL A 900 60.47 -40.90 -4.12
N LEU A 901 60.52 -39.57 -4.24
CA LEU A 901 59.70 -38.85 -5.21
C LEU A 901 60.10 -39.24 -6.65
N PRO A 902 59.14 -39.51 -7.54
CA PRO A 902 59.44 -39.90 -8.91
C PRO A 902 60.18 -38.79 -9.67
N ASN A 903 61.27 -39.14 -10.36
CA ASN A 903 62.07 -38.17 -11.11
C ASN A 903 61.25 -37.55 -12.26
N ARG A 904 60.87 -36.28 -12.10
CA ARG A 904 60.03 -35.56 -13.06
C ARG A 904 60.82 -34.92 -14.22
N LYS A 905 62.16 -34.95 -14.24
CA LYS A 905 62.98 -34.24 -15.23
C LYS A 905 62.74 -34.70 -16.69
N ASN A 906 62.37 -35.97 -16.92
CA ASN A 906 62.17 -36.54 -18.26
C ASN A 906 60.72 -37.02 -18.57
N ASN A 907 59.74 -36.74 -17.69
CA ASN A 907 58.30 -37.01 -17.89
C ASN A 907 57.84 -38.47 -18.20
N LEU A 908 58.71 -39.48 -18.29
CA LEU A 908 58.37 -40.80 -18.85
C LEU A 908 58.42 -42.00 -17.89
N GLU A 909 59.08 -41.91 -16.74
CA GLU A 909 59.27 -43.06 -15.83
C GLU A 909 58.03 -43.41 -15.00
N CYS A 910 57.11 -42.46 -14.82
CA CYS A 910 55.88 -42.63 -14.05
C CYS A 910 54.82 -41.60 -14.53
N PHE A 911 54.07 -41.95 -15.58
CA PHE A 911 53.00 -41.12 -16.10
C PHE A 911 51.77 -41.96 -16.50
N PRO A 912 50.57 -41.55 -16.05
CA PRO A 912 50.30 -40.50 -15.08
C PRO A 912 50.58 -40.95 -13.66
N LEU A 913 50.94 -40.01 -12.79
CA LEU A 913 50.89 -40.22 -11.34
C LEU A 913 49.51 -39.77 -10.84
N LEU A 914 48.70 -40.72 -10.40
CA LEU A 914 47.30 -40.52 -9.99
C LEU A 914 47.16 -40.59 -8.47
N TRP A 915 46.64 -39.51 -7.88
CA TRP A 915 46.26 -39.51 -6.46
C TRP A 915 44.87 -40.12 -6.26
N VAL A 916 44.73 -41.00 -5.29
CA VAL A 916 43.47 -41.64 -4.93
C VAL A 916 43.22 -41.43 -3.45
N ASN A 917 42.27 -40.55 -3.11
CA ASN A 917 41.89 -40.31 -1.72
C ASN A 917 40.75 -41.26 -1.30
N LEU A 918 41.00 -41.98 -0.22
CA LEU A 918 40.11 -42.97 0.39
C LEU A 918 39.49 -42.44 1.68
N ARG A 919 38.34 -43.02 2.05
CA ARG A 919 37.64 -42.71 3.30
C ARG A 919 36.96 -43.95 3.87
N ALA A 920 37.35 -44.35 5.08
CA ALA A 920 36.81 -45.54 5.76
C ALA A 920 35.73 -45.23 6.84
N HIS A 921 35.78 -44.05 7.49
CA HIS A 921 34.95 -43.72 8.66
C HIS A 921 33.44 -44.00 8.51
N ASN A 922 32.92 -44.95 9.30
CA ASN A 922 31.49 -45.29 9.50
C ASN A 922 30.66 -45.56 8.24
N LYS A 923 31.30 -45.84 7.10
CA LYS A 923 30.61 -46.07 5.82
C LYS A 923 31.03 -47.39 5.19
N SER A 924 30.09 -48.31 5.04
CA SER A 924 30.33 -49.60 4.37
C SER A 924 30.18 -49.45 2.86
N TRP A 925 31.23 -48.96 2.20
CA TRP A 925 31.28 -48.92 0.74
C TRP A 925 31.84 -50.22 0.18
N LYS A 926 31.02 -51.28 0.18
CA LYS A 926 31.45 -52.57 -0.38
C LYS A 926 31.91 -52.49 -1.85
N SER A 927 31.56 -51.43 -2.59
CA SER A 927 31.98 -51.20 -3.98
C SER A 927 33.24 -50.35 -4.15
N GLN A 928 33.78 -49.72 -3.11
CA GLN A 928 34.95 -48.82 -3.22
C GLN A 928 36.21 -49.54 -3.67
N GLU A 929 36.49 -50.68 -3.05
CA GLU A 929 37.69 -51.48 -3.31
C GLU A 929 37.73 -51.95 -4.77
N LYS A 930 36.65 -52.61 -5.20
CA LYS A 930 36.49 -53.07 -6.58
C LYS A 930 36.43 -51.92 -7.58
N GLY A 931 35.76 -50.83 -7.22
CA GLY A 931 35.64 -49.64 -8.07
C GLY A 931 36.98 -49.01 -8.40
N TYR A 932 37.81 -48.76 -7.38
CA TYR A 932 39.16 -48.22 -7.58
C TYR A 932 40.09 -49.19 -8.29
N ALA A 933 40.12 -50.46 -7.90
CA ALA A 933 40.95 -51.47 -8.56
C ALA A 933 40.63 -51.58 -10.06
N ASN A 934 39.35 -51.60 -10.43
CA ASN A 934 38.91 -51.63 -11.83
C ASN A 934 39.35 -50.39 -12.60
N ILE A 935 39.22 -49.19 -12.01
CA ILE A 935 39.69 -47.95 -12.64
C ILE A 935 41.19 -47.99 -12.89
N ILE A 936 41.97 -48.37 -11.87
CA ILE A 936 43.44 -48.43 -11.94
C ILE A 936 43.89 -49.41 -13.03
N ASN A 937 43.36 -50.64 -13.00
CA ASN A 937 43.69 -51.68 -13.99
C ASN A 937 43.32 -51.29 -15.42
N LYS A 938 42.21 -50.57 -15.59
CA LYS A 938 41.76 -50.12 -16.91
C LYS A 938 42.59 -48.94 -17.43
N LEU A 939 42.98 -48.02 -16.55
CA LEU A 939 43.88 -46.92 -16.91
C LEU A 939 45.27 -47.43 -17.32
N SER A 940 45.79 -48.49 -16.67
CA SER A 940 47.11 -49.03 -17.01
C SER A 940 47.20 -49.62 -18.43
N GLU A 941 46.09 -50.05 -19.02
CA GLU A 941 46.06 -50.49 -20.43
C GLU A 941 46.41 -49.37 -21.42
N ASN A 942 46.11 -48.12 -21.07
CA ASN A 942 46.36 -46.95 -21.90
C ASN A 942 47.57 -46.13 -21.45
N PHE A 943 48.00 -46.35 -20.21
CA PHE A 943 49.11 -45.66 -19.58
C PHE A 943 49.98 -46.70 -18.84
N PRO A 944 50.90 -47.40 -19.54
CA PRO A 944 51.62 -48.54 -18.99
C PRO A 944 52.52 -48.17 -17.79
N ASN A 945 52.98 -46.92 -17.71
CA ASN A 945 53.81 -46.42 -16.61
C ASN A 945 52.99 -45.66 -15.54
N ILE A 946 51.71 -45.97 -15.37
CA ILE A 946 50.87 -45.33 -14.36
C ILE A 946 51.41 -45.62 -12.95
N GLY A 947 51.44 -44.57 -12.11
CA GLY A 947 51.72 -44.68 -10.69
C GLY A 947 50.50 -44.24 -9.87
N ILE A 948 50.22 -44.92 -8.76
CA ILE A 948 49.11 -44.61 -7.87
C ILE A 948 49.63 -44.14 -6.52
N VAL A 949 49.17 -42.99 -6.04
CA VAL A 949 49.41 -42.49 -4.68
C VAL A 949 48.12 -42.62 -3.90
N PHE A 950 48.05 -43.56 -2.95
CA PHE A 950 46.91 -43.67 -2.04
C PHE A 950 47.03 -42.68 -0.88
N ASP A 951 45.93 -42.00 -0.60
CA ASP A 951 45.81 -41.04 0.49
C ASP A 951 44.52 -41.29 1.29
N GLY A 952 44.47 -40.81 2.52
CA GLY A 952 43.33 -41.03 3.41
C GLY A 952 43.71 -40.95 4.88
N TRP A 953 42.76 -41.34 5.73
CA TRP A 953 43.04 -41.53 7.16
C TRP A 953 43.75 -42.87 7.37
N ILE A 954 44.53 -42.99 8.45
CA ILE A 954 45.32 -44.19 8.74
C ILE A 954 44.46 -45.48 8.86
N ASP A 955 43.17 -45.33 9.17
CA ASP A 955 42.19 -46.42 9.20
C ASP A 955 41.83 -46.98 7.81
N CYS A 956 42.35 -46.39 6.73
CA CYS A 956 42.15 -46.85 5.35
C CYS A 956 43.20 -47.89 4.90
N ASN A 957 44.15 -48.28 5.76
CA ASN A 957 45.21 -49.24 5.41
C ASN A 957 44.64 -50.57 4.86
N GLU A 958 43.65 -51.16 5.54
CA GLU A 958 43.01 -52.41 5.11
C GLU A 958 42.33 -52.27 3.73
N ILE A 959 41.73 -51.11 3.47
CA ILE A 959 41.07 -50.81 2.18
C ILE A 959 42.13 -50.69 1.08
N VAL A 960 43.26 -50.03 1.34
CA VAL A 960 44.37 -49.95 0.38
C VAL A 960 44.90 -51.34 0.09
N GLU A 961 45.17 -52.15 1.11
CA GLU A 961 45.65 -53.52 0.92
C GLU A 961 44.68 -54.36 0.08
N SER A 962 43.37 -54.23 0.31
CA SER A 962 42.34 -54.89 -0.49
C SER A 962 42.37 -54.43 -1.95
N ILE A 963 42.50 -53.12 -2.20
CA ILE A 963 42.62 -52.57 -3.56
C ILE A 963 43.89 -53.08 -4.24
N VAL A 964 45.04 -53.01 -3.56
CA VAL A 964 46.35 -53.42 -4.09
C VAL A 964 46.34 -54.88 -4.51
N LYS A 965 45.70 -55.78 -3.73
CA LYS A 965 45.54 -57.20 -4.09
C LYS A 965 44.76 -57.43 -5.40
N LEU A 966 43.91 -56.48 -5.78
CA LEU A 966 43.10 -56.54 -7.00
C LEU A 966 43.73 -55.79 -8.19
N VAL A 967 44.83 -55.07 -7.96
CA VAL A 967 45.54 -54.27 -8.98
C VAL A 967 46.67 -55.09 -9.62
N LYS A 968 46.97 -54.84 -10.90
CA LYS A 968 48.07 -55.54 -11.61
C LYS A 968 49.42 -55.27 -10.91
N PRO A 969 50.29 -56.28 -10.75
CA PRO A 969 51.51 -56.19 -9.93
C PRO A 969 52.62 -55.29 -10.50
N ASP A 970 52.55 -54.95 -11.79
CA ASP A 970 53.49 -54.07 -12.49
C ASP A 970 53.23 -52.57 -12.26
N ILE A 971 52.10 -52.22 -11.64
CA ILE A 971 51.74 -50.83 -11.36
C ILE A 971 52.50 -50.32 -10.13
N LYS A 972 53.13 -49.14 -10.25
CA LYS A 972 53.85 -48.50 -9.13
C LYS A 972 52.86 -47.95 -8.11
N ILE A 973 52.98 -48.38 -6.86
CA ILE A 973 52.07 -47.96 -5.78
C ILE A 973 52.86 -47.23 -4.70
N TYR A 974 52.34 -46.07 -4.32
CA TYR A 974 52.82 -45.21 -3.25
C TYR A 974 51.67 -44.96 -2.27
N SER A 975 51.99 -44.59 -1.04
CA SER A 975 50.99 -44.27 -0.01
C SER A 975 51.44 -43.08 0.82
N THR A 976 50.52 -42.14 1.06
CA THR A 976 50.67 -41.06 2.04
C THR A 976 49.91 -41.36 3.35
N LEU A 977 49.37 -42.57 3.51
CA LEU A 977 48.70 -42.99 4.73
C LEU A 977 49.69 -43.02 5.91
N GLY A 978 49.39 -42.23 6.93
CA GLY A 978 50.27 -42.10 8.10
C GLY A 978 51.51 -41.20 7.88
N CYS A 979 51.72 -40.68 6.66
CA CYS A 979 52.78 -39.70 6.42
C CYS A 979 52.48 -38.36 7.11
N PRO A 980 53.53 -37.62 7.53
CA PRO A 980 53.38 -36.23 7.93
C PRO A 980 52.74 -35.39 6.83
N LEU A 981 51.91 -34.41 7.20
CA LEU A 981 51.17 -33.60 6.22
C LEU A 981 52.06 -32.88 5.21
N HIS A 982 53.25 -32.40 5.62
CA HIS A 982 54.17 -31.71 4.72
C HIS A 982 54.60 -32.61 3.55
N GLU A 983 54.79 -33.91 3.79
CA GLU A 983 55.07 -34.89 2.74
C GLU A 983 53.86 -35.07 1.82
N SER A 984 52.63 -35.15 2.37
CA SER A 984 51.41 -35.24 1.57
C SER A 984 51.19 -34.02 0.67
N ILE A 985 51.49 -32.81 1.16
CA ILE A 985 51.44 -31.57 0.36
C ILE A 985 52.45 -31.62 -0.78
N VAL A 986 53.68 -32.09 -0.52
CA VAL A 986 54.71 -32.23 -1.55
C VAL A 986 54.32 -33.30 -2.59
N TRP A 987 53.78 -34.44 -2.16
CA TRP A 987 53.26 -35.45 -3.09
C TRP A 987 52.14 -34.92 -3.97
N ALA A 988 51.21 -34.14 -3.42
CA ALA A 988 50.15 -33.52 -4.21
C ALA A 988 50.68 -32.53 -5.26
N HIS A 989 51.86 -31.94 -5.05
CA HIS A 989 52.55 -31.17 -6.09
C HIS A 989 53.26 -32.05 -7.10
N GLN A 990 53.53 -33.33 -6.80
CA GLN A 990 54.11 -34.24 -7.78
C GLN A 990 53.07 -34.83 -8.71
N ILE A 991 51.82 -35.04 -8.31
CA ILE A 991 50.82 -35.77 -9.12
C ILE A 991 50.42 -35.06 -10.42
N ASP A 992 49.92 -35.83 -11.38
CA ASP A 992 49.36 -35.31 -12.64
C ASP A 992 47.85 -35.06 -12.51
N ALA A 993 47.13 -35.95 -11.82
CA ALA A 993 45.70 -35.81 -11.57
C ALA A 993 45.27 -36.53 -10.28
N TYR A 994 44.02 -36.35 -9.86
CA TYR A 994 43.46 -37.02 -8.69
C TYR A 994 42.04 -37.57 -8.89
N ILE A 995 41.66 -38.52 -8.05
CA ILE A 995 40.28 -38.92 -7.74
C ILE A 995 40.10 -38.75 -6.23
N CYS A 996 39.24 -37.83 -5.79
CA CYS A 996 39.08 -37.50 -4.37
C CYS A 996 37.63 -37.38 -3.92
N VAL A 997 37.39 -37.75 -2.66
CA VAL A 997 36.15 -37.44 -1.94
C VAL A 997 36.16 -35.95 -1.56
N VAL A 998 35.04 -35.24 -1.72
CA VAL A 998 34.90 -33.87 -1.22
C VAL A 998 35.07 -33.84 0.31
N GLY A 999 36.03 -33.06 0.79
CA GLY A 999 36.43 -32.97 2.20
C GLY A 999 37.90 -32.58 2.36
N SER A 1000 38.50 -32.93 3.50
CA SER A 1000 39.90 -32.56 3.82
C SER A 1000 40.92 -33.03 2.77
N GLY A 1001 40.76 -34.22 2.19
CA GLY A 1001 41.68 -34.73 1.17
C GLY A 1001 41.65 -33.93 -0.14
N LEU A 1002 40.49 -33.35 -0.49
CA LEU A 1002 40.36 -32.48 -1.67
C LEU A 1002 41.09 -31.14 -1.48
N VAL A 1003 41.29 -30.68 -0.24
CA VAL A 1003 42.02 -29.43 0.05
C VAL A 1003 43.45 -29.51 -0.48
N ILE A 1004 44.13 -30.63 -0.21
CA ILE A 1004 45.54 -30.82 -0.56
C ILE A 1004 45.72 -30.82 -2.08
N THR A 1005 44.85 -31.54 -2.80
CA THR A 1005 44.97 -31.69 -4.26
C THR A 1005 44.35 -30.56 -5.07
N SER A 1006 43.27 -29.95 -4.58
CA SER A 1006 42.54 -28.89 -5.31
C SER A 1006 42.97 -27.49 -4.93
N TRP A 1007 43.20 -27.21 -3.64
CA TRP A 1007 43.55 -25.85 -3.19
C TRP A 1007 45.06 -25.66 -3.06
N LEU A 1008 45.77 -26.64 -2.53
CA LEU A 1008 47.20 -26.47 -2.28
C LEU A 1008 48.08 -26.80 -3.49
N SER A 1009 47.62 -27.53 -4.51
CA SER A 1009 48.49 -27.99 -5.61
C SER A 1009 47.97 -27.77 -7.05
N ASP A 1010 46.77 -27.22 -7.22
CA ASP A 1010 46.16 -26.90 -8.54
C ASP A 1010 46.12 -28.04 -9.56
N ARG A 1011 45.98 -29.28 -9.08
CA ARG A 1011 45.95 -30.43 -9.97
C ARG A 1011 44.54 -30.61 -10.54
N PRO A 1012 44.38 -30.99 -11.82
CA PRO A 1012 43.07 -31.36 -12.34
C PRO A 1012 42.67 -32.74 -11.79
N GLY A 1013 41.39 -32.94 -11.49
CA GLY A 1013 40.95 -34.24 -10.99
C GLY A 1013 39.45 -34.42 -10.99
N VAL A 1014 39.01 -35.60 -10.55
CA VAL A 1014 37.60 -35.95 -10.39
C VAL A 1014 37.26 -35.90 -8.90
N ALA A 1015 36.19 -35.18 -8.56
CA ALA A 1015 35.70 -35.08 -7.19
C ALA A 1015 34.32 -35.72 -7.05
N TYR A 1016 34.10 -36.44 -5.96
CA TYR A 1016 32.83 -37.10 -5.68
C TYR A 1016 32.41 -36.96 -4.22
N ALA A 1017 31.11 -36.98 -3.95
CA ALA A 1017 30.56 -36.84 -2.60
C ALA A 1017 29.11 -37.33 -2.56
N ASN A 1018 28.48 -37.40 -1.38
CA ASN A 1018 27.01 -37.50 -1.36
C ASN A 1018 26.38 -36.23 -1.94
N GLN A 1019 25.09 -36.33 -2.27
CA GLN A 1019 24.31 -35.23 -2.82
C GLN A 1019 24.32 -33.98 -1.91
N GLY A 1020 24.47 -34.15 -0.59
CA GLY A 1020 24.57 -33.03 0.36
C GLY A 1020 25.86 -32.22 0.19
N HIS A 1021 27.02 -32.88 0.16
CA HIS A 1021 28.32 -32.22 -0.03
C HIS A 1021 28.52 -31.70 -1.45
N LEU A 1022 27.94 -32.34 -2.47
CA LEU A 1022 28.00 -31.84 -3.86
C LEU A 1022 27.36 -30.47 -4.04
N ARG A 1023 26.45 -30.05 -3.15
CA ARG A 1023 25.92 -28.67 -3.14
C ARG A 1023 27.02 -27.62 -3.02
N GLN A 1024 28.20 -27.99 -2.51
CA GLN A 1024 29.36 -27.12 -2.36
C GLN A 1024 30.24 -27.04 -3.62
N GLN A 1025 29.91 -27.70 -4.74
CA GLN A 1025 30.77 -27.70 -5.94
C GLN A 1025 31.19 -26.29 -6.43
N SER A 1026 30.28 -25.31 -6.33
CA SER A 1026 30.53 -23.94 -6.76
C SER A 1026 31.57 -23.24 -5.89
N PHE A 1027 31.59 -23.58 -4.60
CA PHE A 1027 32.57 -23.10 -3.64
C PHE A 1027 33.95 -23.61 -4.03
N TRP A 1028 34.14 -24.93 -4.11
CA TRP A 1028 35.45 -25.51 -4.46
C TRP A 1028 36.02 -25.02 -5.80
N SER A 1029 35.16 -24.57 -6.72
CA SER A 1029 35.56 -24.09 -8.04
C SER A 1029 35.87 -22.59 -8.13
N ARG A 1030 35.77 -21.80 -7.04
CA ARG A 1030 35.80 -20.32 -7.09
C ARG A 1030 36.66 -19.64 -6.03
N VAL A 1031 37.38 -20.41 -5.23
CA VAL A 1031 37.92 -19.97 -3.92
C VAL A 1031 39.41 -19.68 -3.93
N LYS A 1032 40.02 -19.87 -5.09
CA LYS A 1032 41.44 -19.70 -5.31
C LYS A 1032 41.69 -18.96 -6.61
N GLU A 1033 42.77 -18.19 -6.64
CA GLU A 1033 43.32 -17.59 -7.84
C GLU A 1033 43.78 -18.65 -8.85
N ASN A 1034 43.46 -18.49 -10.13
CA ASN A 1034 43.80 -19.45 -11.20
C ASN A 1034 43.32 -20.89 -10.93
N VAL A 1035 42.19 -21.03 -10.22
CA VAL A 1035 41.65 -22.33 -9.77
C VAL A 1035 41.50 -23.33 -10.91
N VAL A 1036 42.06 -24.52 -10.71
CA VAL A 1036 41.80 -25.69 -11.55
C VAL A 1036 40.60 -26.44 -10.96
N ALA A 1037 39.41 -26.13 -11.48
CA ALA A 1037 38.17 -26.65 -10.91
C ALA A 1037 38.10 -28.20 -10.99
N PRO A 1038 37.76 -28.88 -9.89
CA PRO A 1038 37.53 -30.33 -9.90
C PRO A 1038 36.38 -30.70 -10.85
N SER A 1039 36.51 -31.83 -11.55
CA SER A 1039 35.39 -32.43 -12.28
C SER A 1039 34.45 -33.17 -11.32
N PHE A 1040 33.40 -32.49 -10.86
CA PHE A 1040 32.40 -33.07 -9.96
C PHE A 1040 31.44 -34.03 -10.68
N LEU A 1041 31.18 -35.21 -10.09
CA LEU A 1041 30.06 -36.05 -10.57
C LEU A 1041 28.72 -35.32 -10.49
N ARG A 1042 27.81 -35.65 -11.40
CA ARG A 1042 26.46 -35.09 -11.38
C ARG A 1042 25.64 -35.81 -10.31
N SER A 1043 24.65 -35.13 -9.74
CA SER A 1043 23.77 -35.73 -8.73
C SER A 1043 23.08 -37.02 -9.21
N GLN A 1044 22.81 -37.14 -10.51
CA GLN A 1044 22.24 -38.35 -11.13
C GLN A 1044 23.17 -39.57 -11.11
N ASP A 1045 24.49 -39.34 -11.04
CA ASP A 1045 25.51 -40.40 -11.01
C ASP A 1045 25.71 -40.96 -9.58
N ILE A 1046 24.93 -40.45 -8.62
CA ILE A 1046 25.09 -40.71 -7.18
C ILE A 1046 23.75 -41.11 -6.56
N LYS A 1047 23.69 -42.35 -6.07
CA LYS A 1047 22.53 -42.91 -5.38
C LYS A 1047 22.69 -42.77 -3.88
N GLN A 1048 21.92 -41.87 -3.27
CA GLN A 1048 21.95 -41.66 -1.82
C GLN A 1048 21.24 -42.81 -1.09
N LEU A 1049 21.93 -43.47 -0.15
CA LEU A 1049 21.35 -44.55 0.66
C LEU A 1049 20.75 -44.06 1.98
N HIS A 1050 21.35 -43.04 2.60
CA HIS A 1050 20.83 -42.42 3.84
C HIS A 1050 20.79 -40.90 3.75
N LYS A 1051 19.77 -40.25 4.33
CA LYS A 1051 19.65 -38.78 4.34
C LYS A 1051 20.77 -38.12 5.15
N GLY A 1052 21.29 -36.99 4.66
CA GLY A 1052 22.27 -36.14 5.36
C GLY A 1052 23.69 -36.19 4.79
N ALA A 1053 24.49 -35.19 5.16
CA ALA A 1053 25.87 -35.00 4.69
C ALA A 1053 26.83 -36.13 5.09
N TYR A 1054 26.45 -36.97 6.06
CA TYR A 1054 27.26 -38.11 6.49
C TYR A 1054 26.68 -39.47 6.08
N GLY A 1055 25.59 -39.51 5.31
CA GLY A 1055 24.98 -40.76 4.86
C GLY A 1055 25.84 -41.56 3.88
N ASN A 1056 25.55 -42.87 3.79
CA ASN A 1056 26.08 -43.79 2.77
C ASN A 1056 25.51 -43.44 1.39
N TYR A 1057 26.28 -43.69 0.34
CA TYR A 1057 25.89 -43.47 -1.04
C TYR A 1057 26.66 -44.40 -1.97
N GLU A 1058 26.06 -44.73 -3.11
CA GLU A 1058 26.72 -45.46 -4.21
C GLU A 1058 26.98 -44.51 -5.37
N ILE A 1059 28.01 -44.80 -6.15
CA ILE A 1059 28.43 -44.00 -7.29
C ILE A 1059 28.64 -44.88 -8.52
N ASN A 1060 28.41 -44.30 -9.69
CA ASN A 1060 28.77 -44.95 -10.94
C ASN A 1060 30.29 -44.84 -11.20
N TRP A 1061 31.03 -45.89 -10.87
CA TRP A 1061 32.50 -45.97 -11.06
C TRP A 1061 32.93 -45.84 -12.53
N GLN A 1062 32.09 -46.24 -13.48
CA GLN A 1062 32.35 -46.05 -14.92
C GLN A 1062 32.41 -44.57 -15.29
N THR A 1063 31.54 -43.75 -14.69
CA THR A 1063 31.56 -42.29 -14.90
C THR A 1063 32.84 -41.65 -14.35
N ILE A 1064 33.37 -42.15 -13.23
CA ILE A 1064 34.66 -41.70 -12.69
C ILE A 1064 35.78 -42.03 -13.69
N TYR A 1065 35.85 -43.28 -14.16
CA TYR A 1065 36.84 -43.73 -15.14
C TYR A 1065 36.85 -42.83 -16.39
N GLN A 1066 35.69 -42.61 -17.01
CA GLN A 1066 35.59 -41.81 -18.23
C GLN A 1066 36.09 -40.37 -18.04
N ARG A 1067 35.75 -39.75 -16.90
CA ARG A 1067 36.17 -38.38 -16.59
C ARG A 1067 37.65 -38.28 -16.31
N ILE A 1068 38.21 -39.17 -15.49
CA ILE A 1068 39.64 -39.14 -15.18
C ILE A 1068 40.47 -39.47 -16.42
N PHE A 1069 40.04 -40.44 -17.23
CA PHE A 1069 40.69 -40.78 -18.50
C PHE A 1069 40.77 -39.58 -19.44
N LYS A 1070 39.67 -38.83 -19.59
CA LYS A 1070 39.63 -37.61 -20.40
C LYS A 1070 40.59 -36.53 -19.89
N ILE A 1071 40.69 -36.34 -18.57
CA ILE A 1071 41.64 -35.41 -17.95
C ILE A 1071 43.08 -35.83 -18.27
N LEU A 1072 43.41 -37.11 -18.06
CA LEU A 1072 44.74 -37.65 -18.30
C LEU A 1072 45.15 -37.55 -19.77
N LYS A 1073 44.27 -37.88 -20.72
CA LYS A 1073 44.54 -37.70 -22.16
C LYS A 1073 44.78 -36.24 -22.54
N LYS A 1074 44.09 -35.29 -21.90
CA LYS A 1074 44.34 -33.86 -22.12
C LYS A 1074 45.73 -33.43 -21.61
N ILE A 1075 46.16 -33.98 -20.47
CA ILE A 1075 47.51 -33.73 -19.92
C ILE A 1075 48.58 -34.35 -20.82
N GLU A 1076 48.39 -35.60 -21.25
CA GLU A 1076 49.28 -36.29 -22.18
C GLU A 1076 49.50 -35.49 -23.46
N LYS A 1077 48.42 -35.02 -24.10
CA LYS A 1077 48.50 -34.17 -25.30
C LYS A 1077 49.28 -32.88 -25.04
N LYS A 1078 49.04 -32.20 -23.91
CA LYS A 1078 49.79 -30.98 -23.54
C LYS A 1078 51.28 -31.25 -23.34
N LYS A 1079 51.64 -32.36 -22.69
CA LYS A 1079 53.03 -32.76 -22.47
C LYS A 1079 53.75 -33.08 -23.78
N LEU A 1080 53.06 -33.75 -24.73
CA LEU A 1080 53.60 -34.04 -26.06
C LEU A 1080 53.85 -32.75 -26.85
N MET A 1081 52.88 -31.82 -26.91
CA MET A 1081 53.06 -30.53 -27.61
C MET A 1081 54.18 -29.68 -26.99
N ALA A 1082 54.32 -29.66 -25.65
CA ALA A 1082 55.40 -28.94 -24.98
C ALA A 1082 56.79 -29.56 -25.23
N LYS A 1083 56.84 -30.85 -25.59
CA LYS A 1083 58.07 -31.56 -26.00
C LYS A 1083 58.40 -31.33 -27.48
N GLU A 1084 57.41 -31.02 -28.31
CA GLU A 1084 57.59 -30.63 -29.72
C GLU A 1084 57.99 -29.16 -29.87
N GLN A 1085 57.68 -28.31 -28.88
CA GLN A 1085 58.05 -26.89 -28.83
C GLN A 1085 59.41 -26.58 -28.16
N LYS A 1086 59.97 -27.56 -27.43
CA LYS A 1086 61.31 -27.50 -26.83
C LYS A 1086 62.27 -28.29 -27.69
#